data_AF-A0A536KNM2-F1
#
_entry.id   AF-A0A536KNM2-F1
#
_cell.length_a   1.000
_cell.length_b   1.000
_cell.length_c   1.000
_cell.angle_alpha   90.00
_cell.angle_beta   90.00
_cell.angle_gamma   90.00
#
_symmetry.space_group_name_H-M   'P 1'
#
loop_
_entity.id
_entity.type
_entity.pdbx_description
1 polymer ?
#
loop_
_entity_poly.entity_id
_entity_poly.type
_entity_poly.pdbx_seq_one_letter_code
_entity_poly.pdbx_strand_id
1 'polypeptide(L)'
;MMARMPRGKLRWGGSLLAAVALALISGQVALAASTDWPTYHRTNNRDGNDASANPFSAISQQWISPVLDGHVYASPLVVGNQVIVATENNSIYSLDATTGIPTWAQPANFGAPMLLSDPRFGCGNVSPLGILGTPVIDTATGIIYAVAFVQPGTYELVAVQLSDGSQAFTPIPIAPSGFDQFREQQRAALALANGNVYVSFGGYAGDCGSYHGYVIAIKADGSSTALTVFQDQAQAVCLDTTPNEAASWGPAGPSVDASGNIYVASGNGASSSPYDCGETVFKLSPTLAYLDSWAPTVWASLNGSDADIGSVNPALVGPSSNVVFQTGKNGWGYLLNTTQLSTQASHIGGEAFNKAVCNAAVSSGNQISQNGQVFGGTAYMDPYIYVPCPEGIKALQLGAGPSFTTAWSSATFHAGAPIVSGGVVWAVDTNAGTLYGLDPVNGTTKFTASIGTQTHFSTPAAGQGRIYVADGVASRIRAFGQGPGQYHPLTPSRIYDSRTGGGALGTGSVRNIQVTGRGNVPASGVAAAIINVTVTNTSATSYLTAFPTGYLRPNASNLNWTAGKTVANLVEVAVGNSGQVSVYNAAGNADVVFDVAGWVNQPTMTPGVDGRYIPLVPARILDTRDGTGGFSTPLGPGQTITVHVSGQGLVPVTGAEAVILNLTATDATAQSYLTVYPTGAARPTASNVNFVAGQTVPNRVAVMLGTGGQVDIYNPVGTVNVIADVNGWFTDTTPGGTGSSLTPVAPTRILDTRTGTGGFNTAVGPNQSIAVQVAGVGGVPSMGATVPPKAVVLNVTVTTPTIGSYLTVWPDGVGRPTTSDLNFMGGLTIPNLVVVQVGA
;
A
#
# COMPACT_ATOMS: atom_id res chain seq x y z
N MET A 1 -88.19 -11.58 4.35
CA MET A 1 -88.52 -11.85 2.94
C MET A 1 -87.28 -12.36 2.24
N MET A 2 -87.39 -13.52 1.58
CA MET A 2 -86.30 -14.24 0.90
C MET A 2 -85.79 -13.53 -0.38
N ALA A 3 -84.48 -13.58 -0.62
CA ALA A 3 -83.78 -13.82 -1.92
C ALA A 3 -82.25 -13.84 -1.65
N ARG A 4 -81.54 -14.99 -1.58
CA ARG A 4 -80.85 -15.77 -2.65
C ARG A 4 -80.14 -14.87 -3.70
N MET A 5 -78.86 -15.02 -4.09
CA MET A 5 -77.86 -16.12 -4.09
C MET A 5 -76.44 -15.53 -4.47
N PRO A 6 -75.32 -16.28 -4.62
CA PRO A 6 -74.02 -15.97 -3.98
C PRO A 6 -72.77 -15.92 -4.91
N ARG A 7 -71.58 -15.71 -4.31
CA ARG A 7 -70.25 -16.38 -4.54
C ARG A 7 -69.10 -15.43 -4.10
N GLY A 8 -68.06 -15.78 -3.36
CA GLY A 8 -67.66 -17.06 -2.78
C GLY A 8 -66.37 -16.97 -1.93
N LYS A 9 -66.27 -17.96 -1.03
CA LYS A 9 -65.11 -18.76 -0.53
C LYS A 9 -63.92 -18.09 0.20
N LEU A 10 -64.00 -18.30 1.53
CA LEU A 10 -63.00 -18.66 2.55
C LEU A 10 -61.53 -18.88 2.15
N ARG A 11 -60.63 -18.38 3.02
CA ARG A 11 -59.53 -19.15 3.63
C ARG A 11 -59.32 -18.77 5.10
N TRP A 12 -59.12 -19.79 5.94
CA TRP A 12 -58.66 -19.73 7.34
C TRP A 12 -57.12 -19.73 7.40
N GLY A 13 -56.56 -19.13 8.45
CA GLY A 13 -55.15 -19.28 8.83
C GLY A 13 -54.88 -18.65 10.20
N GLY A 14 -54.77 -19.51 11.23
CA GLY A 14 -54.46 -19.15 12.60
C GLY A 14 -52.97 -18.91 12.85
N SER A 15 -52.72 -18.26 13.99
CA SER A 15 -51.49 -17.65 14.48
C SER A 15 -50.32 -18.61 14.68
N LEU A 16 -49.11 -18.18 14.26
CA LEU A 16 -47.83 -18.65 14.81
C LEU A 16 -47.08 -17.44 15.39
N LEU A 17 -46.82 -17.46 16.70
CA LEU A 17 -45.84 -16.62 17.36
C LEU A 17 -44.45 -17.18 17.08
N ALA A 18 -43.60 -16.41 16.40
CA ALA A 18 -42.16 -16.66 16.30
C ALA A 18 -41.43 -15.63 17.16
N ALA A 19 -40.81 -16.09 18.25
CA ALA A 19 -39.85 -15.31 19.01
C ALA A 19 -38.59 -15.13 18.16
N VAL A 20 -38.29 -13.89 17.78
CA VAL A 20 -37.03 -13.53 17.13
C VAL A 20 -35.99 -13.34 18.23
N ALA A 21 -35.07 -14.30 18.34
CA ALA A 21 -33.87 -14.14 19.16
C ALA A 21 -33.00 -13.03 18.57
N LEU A 22 -32.69 -12.00 19.37
CA LEU A 22 -31.62 -11.06 19.07
C LEU A 22 -30.30 -11.83 19.02
N ALA A 23 -29.78 -12.08 17.82
CA ALA A 23 -28.39 -12.42 17.65
C ALA A 23 -27.57 -11.16 17.93
N LEU A 24 -26.82 -11.18 19.04
CA LEU A 24 -25.71 -10.27 19.29
C LEU A 24 -24.80 -10.30 18.06
N ILE A 25 -24.59 -9.13 17.45
CA ILE A 25 -23.65 -8.97 16.35
C ILE A 25 -22.25 -9.16 16.93
N SER A 26 -21.72 -10.38 16.79
CA SER A 26 -20.31 -10.65 16.92
C SER A 26 -19.56 -9.74 15.94
N GLY A 27 -18.59 -8.98 16.45
CA GLY A 27 -17.72 -8.14 15.64
C GLY A 27 -17.20 -8.93 14.44
N GLN A 28 -17.38 -8.38 13.24
CA GLN A 28 -16.77 -8.95 12.05
C GLN A 28 -15.26 -8.90 12.23
N VAL A 29 -14.67 -10.08 12.43
CA VAL A 29 -13.24 -10.32 12.32
C VAL A 29 -12.82 -9.92 10.90
N ALA A 30 -11.98 -8.89 10.80
CA ALA A 30 -11.39 -8.51 9.53
C ALA A 30 -10.37 -9.59 9.15
N LEU A 31 -10.64 -10.33 8.08
CA LEU A 31 -9.58 -11.11 7.42
C LEU A 31 -8.47 -10.14 6.99
N ALA A 32 -7.20 -10.55 7.09
CA ALA A 32 -6.07 -9.79 6.55
C ALA A 32 -6.40 -9.25 5.16
N ALA A 33 -6.26 -7.94 4.96
CA ALA A 33 -6.37 -7.38 3.64
C ALA A 33 -5.18 -7.88 2.80
N SER A 34 -5.35 -8.03 1.49
CA SER A 34 -4.25 -8.42 0.61
C SER A 34 -3.06 -7.43 0.67
N THR A 35 -3.25 -6.24 1.22
CA THR A 35 -2.22 -5.20 1.38
C THR A 35 -1.45 -5.25 2.69
N ASP A 36 -1.82 -6.14 3.62
CA ASP A 36 -1.17 -6.22 4.94
C ASP A 36 0.19 -6.95 4.87
N TRP A 37 1.05 -6.60 5.83
CA TRP A 37 2.39 -7.14 6.09
C TRP A 37 2.52 -7.58 7.57
N PRO A 38 1.80 -8.64 7.98
CA PRO A 38 1.65 -9.04 9.39
C PRO A 38 2.81 -9.84 9.98
N THR A 39 3.80 -10.23 9.18
CA THR A 39 4.98 -10.98 9.63
C THR A 39 6.21 -10.61 8.80
N TYR A 40 7.39 -11.05 9.21
CA TYR A 40 8.62 -10.88 8.43
C TYR A 40 8.41 -11.40 7.01
N HIS A 41 8.70 -10.56 6.02
CA HIS A 41 8.53 -10.87 4.60
C HIS A 41 7.09 -11.28 4.23
N ARG A 42 6.13 -10.56 4.81
CA ARG A 42 4.68 -10.50 4.50
C ARG A 42 3.88 -11.75 4.82
N THR A 43 4.31 -12.93 4.38
CA THR A 43 3.55 -14.17 4.58
C THR A 43 4.40 -15.28 5.17
N ASN A 44 3.75 -16.35 5.63
CA ASN A 44 4.43 -17.52 6.19
C ASN A 44 5.38 -18.23 5.21
N ASN A 45 5.23 -18.04 3.90
CA ASN A 45 6.18 -18.57 2.91
C ASN A 45 7.51 -17.78 2.85
N ARG A 46 7.58 -16.61 3.51
CA ARG A 46 8.69 -15.65 3.47
C ARG A 46 9.02 -15.12 2.07
N ASP A 47 8.00 -14.87 1.24
CA ASP A 47 8.19 -14.37 -0.13
C ASP A 47 8.65 -12.90 -0.20
N GLY A 48 8.36 -12.09 0.82
CA GLY A 48 8.71 -10.67 0.82
C GLY A 48 8.11 -9.90 -0.36
N ASN A 49 6.97 -10.32 -0.91
CA ASN A 49 6.42 -9.76 -2.14
C ASN A 49 4.98 -9.25 -1.94
N ASP A 50 4.76 -7.94 -2.10
CA ASP A 50 3.43 -7.33 -2.19
C ASP A 50 3.04 -7.08 -3.66
N ALA A 51 2.40 -8.09 -4.25
CA ALA A 51 1.88 -8.03 -5.62
C ALA A 51 0.66 -7.11 -5.79
N SER A 52 0.08 -6.61 -4.69
CA SER A 52 -1.11 -5.74 -4.73
C SER A 52 -0.78 -4.25 -4.74
N ALA A 53 0.47 -3.90 -4.39
CA ALA A 53 0.91 -2.51 -4.32
C ALA A 53 0.98 -1.81 -5.68
N ASN A 54 0.60 -0.53 -5.66
CA ASN A 54 0.69 0.35 -6.81
C ASN A 54 2.16 0.64 -7.19
N PRO A 55 2.56 0.50 -8.46
CA PRO A 55 3.86 0.91 -8.98
C PRO A 55 4.39 2.25 -8.49
N PHE A 56 5.58 2.25 -7.89
CA PHE A 56 6.31 3.48 -7.56
C PHE A 56 6.87 4.14 -8.82
N SER A 57 6.62 5.45 -8.93
CA SER A 57 7.12 6.29 -10.01
C SER A 57 8.14 7.33 -9.55
N ALA A 58 8.06 7.69 -8.27
CA ALA A 58 9.06 8.42 -7.53
C ALA A 58 9.03 7.96 -6.07
N ILE A 59 10.04 8.34 -5.31
CA ILE A 59 10.07 8.15 -3.87
C ILE A 59 10.30 9.49 -3.18
N SER A 60 9.54 9.76 -2.12
CA SER A 60 9.86 10.84 -1.18
C SER A 60 9.61 10.40 0.25
N GLN A 61 10.38 10.95 1.18
CA GLN A 61 10.16 10.74 2.60
C GLN A 61 8.84 11.41 3.01
N GLN A 62 7.90 10.61 3.50
CA GLN A 62 6.56 11.05 3.89
C GLN A 62 6.57 11.53 5.34
N TRP A 63 7.21 10.77 6.21
CA TRP A 63 7.36 11.09 7.62
C TRP A 63 8.53 10.33 8.24
N ILE A 64 8.95 10.81 9.40
CA ILE A 64 9.85 10.11 10.34
C ILE A 64 9.10 10.06 11.67
N SER A 65 9.04 8.89 12.31
CA SER A 65 8.43 8.76 13.63
C SER A 65 9.16 9.61 14.68
N PRO A 66 8.52 9.89 15.83
CA PRO A 66 9.25 10.27 17.04
C PRO A 66 10.35 9.26 17.39
N VAL A 67 11.30 9.68 18.24
CA VAL A 67 12.31 8.78 18.81
C VAL A 67 11.59 7.79 19.72
N LEU A 68 11.79 6.49 19.46
CA LEU A 68 11.34 5.37 20.27
C LEU A 68 12.32 5.10 21.41
N ASP A 69 11.92 4.28 22.37
CA ASP A 69 12.70 4.08 23.59
C ASP A 69 14.00 3.27 23.40
N GLY A 70 14.19 2.54 22.30
CA GLY A 70 15.38 1.73 22.05
C GLY A 70 15.61 1.46 20.57
N HIS A 71 16.77 0.87 20.23
CA HIS A 71 17.09 0.52 18.85
C HIS A 71 16.10 -0.50 18.29
N VAL A 72 15.90 -0.43 16.97
CA VAL A 72 14.97 -1.30 16.23
C VAL A 72 15.78 -2.30 15.41
N TYR A 73 15.78 -3.56 15.84
CA TYR A 73 16.35 -4.70 15.10
C TYR A 73 15.29 -5.44 14.28
N ALA A 74 14.07 -5.52 14.82
CA ALA A 74 12.93 -6.15 14.16
C ALA A 74 12.51 -5.36 12.90
N SER A 75 12.18 -6.09 11.84
CA SER A 75 11.41 -5.52 10.72
C SER A 75 10.08 -4.94 11.22
N PRO A 76 9.68 -3.73 10.77
CA PRO A 76 8.34 -3.21 11.01
C PRO A 76 7.26 -4.12 10.40
N LEU A 77 6.06 -4.11 10.97
CA LEU A 77 4.89 -4.81 10.42
C LEU A 77 3.81 -3.80 10.07
N VAL A 78 2.97 -4.08 9.07
CA VAL A 78 1.92 -3.16 8.62
C VAL A 78 0.59 -3.90 8.56
N VAL A 79 -0.42 -3.44 9.30
CA VAL A 79 -1.78 -4.02 9.26
C VAL A 79 -2.80 -2.90 9.27
N GLY A 80 -3.64 -2.83 8.22
CA GLY A 80 -4.57 -1.72 8.02
C GLY A 80 -3.83 -0.38 7.96
N ASN A 81 -4.13 0.52 8.90
CA ASN A 81 -3.48 1.84 9.00
C ASN A 81 -2.45 1.91 10.15
N GLN A 82 -1.99 0.76 10.67
CA GLN A 82 -1.02 0.70 11.76
C GLN A 82 0.31 0.12 11.30
N VAL A 83 1.41 0.69 11.79
CA VAL A 83 2.78 0.19 11.67
C VAL A 83 3.24 -0.25 13.06
N ILE A 84 3.48 -1.55 13.23
CA ILE A 84 3.90 -2.15 14.50
C ILE A 84 5.42 -2.25 14.54
N VAL A 85 6.00 -1.81 15.65
CA VAL A 85 7.45 -1.71 15.83
C VAL A 85 7.83 -2.26 17.20
N ALA A 86 8.84 -3.12 17.26
CA ALA A 86 9.41 -3.61 18.51
C ALA A 86 10.82 -3.05 18.73
N THR A 87 11.17 -2.78 19.98
CA THR A 87 12.49 -2.23 20.36
C THR A 87 13.24 -3.17 21.30
N GLU A 88 14.56 -3.04 21.34
CA GLU A 88 15.44 -3.75 22.27
C GLU A 88 15.18 -3.43 23.75
N ASN A 89 14.28 -2.48 24.06
CA ASN A 89 13.84 -2.13 25.41
C ASN A 89 12.56 -2.86 25.86
N ASN A 90 12.22 -3.97 25.19
CA ASN A 90 11.00 -4.75 25.45
C ASN A 90 9.71 -3.94 25.25
N SER A 91 9.72 -2.99 24.32
CA SER A 91 8.55 -2.19 23.98
C SER A 91 7.99 -2.56 22.61
N ILE A 92 6.67 -2.57 22.49
CA ILE A 92 5.93 -2.64 21.23
C ILE A 92 5.15 -1.34 21.06
N TYR A 93 5.33 -0.70 19.91
CA TYR A 93 4.62 0.49 19.49
C TYR A 93 3.66 0.16 18.36
N SER A 94 2.56 0.91 18.31
CA SER A 94 1.75 1.07 17.10
C SER A 94 1.81 2.52 16.64
N LEU A 95 2.16 2.72 15.38
CA LEU A 95 2.25 4.03 14.72
C LEU A 95 1.20 4.13 13.62
N ASP A 96 0.65 5.31 13.42
CA ASP A 96 -0.26 5.57 12.30
C ASP A 96 0.53 5.55 10.98
N ALA A 97 0.11 4.73 10.03
CA ALA A 97 0.80 4.51 8.76
C ALA A 97 0.89 5.78 7.88
N THR A 98 0.03 6.76 8.11
CA THR A 98 -0.03 8.01 7.34
C THR A 98 0.84 9.11 7.94
N THR A 99 1.03 9.11 9.26
CA THR A 99 1.66 10.22 9.99
C THR A 99 2.89 9.84 10.80
N GLY A 100 3.06 8.56 11.15
CA GLY A 100 4.13 8.05 12.00
C GLY A 100 3.96 8.36 13.49
N ILE A 101 2.80 8.88 13.90
CA ILE A 101 2.48 9.22 15.29
C ILE A 101 1.95 7.96 16.02
N PRO A 102 2.32 7.73 17.31
CA PRO A 102 1.76 6.62 18.08
C PRO A 102 0.23 6.63 18.13
N THR A 103 -0.39 5.48 17.90
CA THR A 103 -1.86 5.31 17.97
C THR A 103 -2.33 4.88 19.35
N TRP A 104 -1.48 4.19 20.12
CA TRP A 104 -1.74 3.82 21.50
C TRP A 104 -1.35 4.95 22.46
N ALA A 105 -2.00 4.98 23.63
CA ALA A 105 -1.71 5.98 24.65
C ALA A 105 -0.28 5.89 25.18
N GLN A 106 0.27 4.67 25.24
CA GLN A 106 1.65 4.32 25.62
C GLN A 106 2.08 3.05 24.87
N PRO A 107 3.38 2.81 24.65
CA PRO A 107 3.85 1.51 24.18
C PRO A 107 3.53 0.41 25.18
N ALA A 108 3.31 -0.81 24.68
CA ALA A 108 3.27 -1.98 25.53
C ALA A 108 4.69 -2.34 25.95
N ASN A 109 5.01 -2.24 27.24
CA ASN A 109 6.34 -2.53 27.78
C ASN A 109 6.29 -3.72 28.74
N PHE A 110 7.22 -4.66 28.57
CA PHE A 110 7.24 -5.93 29.33
C PHE A 110 8.34 -5.98 30.40
N GLY A 111 8.78 -4.83 30.89
CA GLY A 111 9.79 -4.72 31.95
C GLY A 111 11.21 -4.56 31.42
N ALA A 112 12.15 -4.43 32.36
CA ALA A 112 13.54 -4.12 32.06
C ALA A 112 14.20 -5.21 31.20
N PRO A 113 14.82 -4.86 30.06
CA PRO A 113 15.53 -5.81 29.23
C PRO A 113 16.79 -6.33 29.92
N MET A 114 17.26 -7.49 29.49
CA MET A 114 18.55 -8.02 29.95
C MET A 114 19.69 -7.13 29.48
N LEU A 115 20.74 -7.00 30.30
CA LEU A 115 21.93 -6.24 29.95
C LEU A 115 23.09 -7.19 29.73
N LEU A 116 23.85 -6.96 28.66
CA LEU A 116 25.01 -7.79 28.33
C LEU A 116 26.12 -7.69 29.40
N SER A 117 26.06 -6.68 30.27
CA SER A 117 26.94 -6.53 31.43
C SER A 117 26.65 -7.52 32.58
N ASP A 118 25.55 -8.28 32.52
CA ASP A 118 25.29 -9.34 33.50
C ASP A 118 26.36 -10.45 33.40
N PRO A 119 27.03 -10.83 34.49
CA PRO A 119 28.17 -11.74 34.46
C PRO A 119 27.82 -13.17 34.04
N ARG A 120 26.53 -13.51 33.91
CA ARG A 120 26.10 -14.81 33.36
C ARG A 120 26.31 -14.88 31.85
N PHE A 121 26.33 -13.74 31.15
CA PHE A 121 26.74 -13.69 29.74
C PHE A 121 28.26 -13.84 29.63
N GLY A 122 28.71 -14.65 28.66
CA GLY A 122 30.14 -14.79 28.33
C GLY A 122 30.55 -14.03 27.06
N CYS A 123 29.58 -13.64 26.24
CA CYS A 123 29.76 -13.02 24.92
C CYS A 123 28.44 -12.40 24.46
N GLY A 124 28.49 -11.67 23.34
CA GLY A 124 27.36 -10.98 22.71
C GLY A 124 27.76 -9.61 22.19
N ASN A 125 26.88 -8.99 21.40
CA ASN A 125 27.15 -7.70 20.74
C ASN A 125 25.96 -6.74 20.71
N VAL A 126 24.86 -7.06 21.40
CA VAL A 126 23.66 -6.23 21.51
C VAL A 126 23.38 -6.01 22.99
N SER A 127 23.13 -4.76 23.39
CA SER A 127 22.77 -4.40 24.76
C SER A 127 22.06 -3.04 24.73
N PRO A 128 20.86 -2.90 25.33
CA PRO A 128 20.10 -3.93 26.02
C PRO A 128 19.62 -5.08 25.10
N LEU A 129 19.31 -6.23 25.70
CA LEU A 129 18.79 -7.44 25.05
C LEU A 129 17.32 -7.58 25.43
N GLY A 130 16.44 -6.94 24.65
CA GLY A 130 15.00 -7.10 24.73
C GLY A 130 14.43 -7.79 23.50
N ILE A 131 13.39 -7.21 22.89
CA ILE A 131 12.78 -7.77 21.68
C ILE A 131 13.66 -7.43 20.47
N LEU A 132 14.33 -8.45 19.93
CA LEU A 132 15.14 -8.32 18.71
C LEU A 132 14.46 -8.90 17.48
N GLY A 133 13.80 -10.05 17.63
CA GLY A 133 13.12 -10.72 16.53
C GLY A 133 11.85 -10.01 16.08
N THR A 134 11.55 -10.11 14.79
CA THR A 134 10.31 -9.57 14.24
C THR A 134 9.09 -10.25 14.85
N PRO A 135 8.15 -9.48 15.42
CA PRO A 135 6.88 -10.00 15.91
C PRO A 135 6.06 -10.69 14.82
N VAL A 136 4.95 -11.32 15.20
CA VAL A 136 3.93 -11.80 14.27
C VAL A 136 2.55 -11.36 14.71
N ILE A 137 1.69 -10.99 13.76
CA ILE A 137 0.33 -10.51 14.03
C ILE A 137 -0.69 -11.52 13.54
N ASP A 138 -1.55 -11.99 14.45
CA ASP A 138 -2.78 -12.66 14.08
C ASP A 138 -3.83 -11.62 13.71
N THR A 139 -3.99 -11.39 12.41
CA THR A 139 -4.98 -10.43 11.89
C THR A 139 -6.43 -10.85 12.17
N ALA A 140 -6.69 -12.14 12.40
CA ALA A 140 -8.04 -12.62 12.69
C ALA A 140 -8.45 -12.33 14.14
N THR A 141 -7.54 -12.52 15.10
CA THR A 141 -7.83 -12.22 16.51
C THR A 141 -7.43 -10.81 16.92
N GLY A 142 -6.60 -10.13 16.11
CA GLY A 142 -6.05 -8.82 16.42
C GLY A 142 -4.96 -8.88 17.50
N ILE A 143 -4.23 -9.99 17.61
CA ILE A 143 -3.19 -10.17 18.63
C ILE A 143 -1.80 -10.07 17.99
N ILE A 144 -0.89 -9.33 18.63
CA ILE A 144 0.52 -9.21 18.27
C ILE A 144 1.32 -10.07 19.24
N TYR A 145 2.20 -10.93 18.73
CA TYR A 145 3.09 -11.79 19.50
C TYR A 145 4.55 -11.40 19.29
N ALA A 146 5.31 -11.31 20.38
CA ALA A 146 6.75 -11.08 20.34
C ALA A 146 7.44 -11.92 21.43
N VAL A 147 8.77 -12.01 21.40
CA VAL A 147 9.55 -12.59 22.49
C VAL A 147 10.39 -11.51 23.16
N ALA A 148 10.09 -11.24 24.42
CA ALA A 148 10.84 -10.32 25.26
C ALA A 148 11.88 -11.10 26.09
N PHE A 149 13.03 -10.47 26.39
CA PHE A 149 13.99 -11.03 27.33
C PHE A 149 14.06 -10.12 28.56
N VAL A 150 13.49 -10.61 29.66
CA VAL A 150 13.15 -9.78 30.81
C VAL A 150 14.07 -10.13 31.98
N GLN A 151 14.49 -9.11 32.74
CA GLN A 151 15.22 -9.32 33.99
C GLN A 151 14.40 -10.13 35.01
N PRO A 152 15.01 -11.06 35.77
CA PRO A 152 16.44 -11.32 35.89
C PRO A 152 16.99 -12.37 34.92
N GLY A 153 16.35 -12.64 33.78
CA GLY A 153 16.84 -13.53 32.74
C GLY A 153 15.83 -14.60 32.35
N THR A 154 14.70 -14.19 31.78
CA THR A 154 13.67 -15.11 31.27
C THR A 154 13.19 -14.61 29.90
N TYR A 155 13.25 -15.48 28.89
CA TYR A 155 12.56 -15.24 27.64
C TYR A 155 11.07 -15.52 27.83
N GLU A 156 10.22 -14.64 27.33
CA GLU A 156 8.77 -14.78 27.45
C GLU A 156 8.10 -14.52 26.12
N LEU A 157 7.16 -15.39 25.73
CA LEU A 157 6.19 -15.04 24.70
C LEU A 157 5.23 -14.02 25.31
N VAL A 158 5.27 -12.82 24.76
CA VAL A 158 4.38 -11.72 25.13
C VAL A 158 3.33 -11.52 24.05
N ALA A 159 2.12 -11.15 24.45
CA ALA A 159 1.01 -10.94 23.53
C ALA A 159 0.19 -9.70 23.90
N VAL A 160 -0.12 -8.86 22.92
CA VAL A 160 -0.91 -7.63 23.11
C VAL A 160 -1.98 -7.47 22.05
N GLN A 161 -3.05 -6.77 22.42
CA GLN A 161 -4.14 -6.42 21.52
C GLN A 161 -3.69 -5.31 20.56
N LEU A 162 -3.92 -5.53 19.26
CA LEU A 162 -3.64 -4.58 18.19
C LEU A 162 -4.43 -3.27 18.35
N SER A 163 -5.58 -3.31 19.04
CA SER A 163 -6.46 -2.16 19.24
C SER A 163 -5.88 -1.08 20.14
N ASP A 164 -5.17 -1.46 21.20
CA ASP A 164 -4.78 -0.53 22.27
C ASP A 164 -3.45 -0.85 22.96
N GLY A 165 -2.79 -1.94 22.57
CA GLY A 165 -1.53 -2.39 23.18
C GLY A 165 -1.71 -3.05 24.55
N SER A 166 -2.95 -3.29 25.00
CA SER A 166 -3.20 -3.99 26.26
C SER A 166 -2.75 -5.46 26.17
N GLN A 167 -2.26 -6.01 27.27
CA GLN A 167 -1.81 -7.40 27.32
C GLN A 167 -2.98 -8.37 27.04
N ALA A 168 -2.78 -9.29 26.09
CA ALA A 168 -3.80 -10.25 25.68
C ALA A 168 -3.91 -11.44 26.67
N PHE A 169 -2.78 -11.92 27.17
CA PHE A 169 -2.69 -12.95 28.22
C PHE A 169 -1.38 -12.84 29.00
N THR A 170 -1.28 -13.52 30.14
CA THR A 170 -0.05 -13.55 30.97
C THR A 170 1.14 -14.07 30.17
N PRO A 171 2.28 -13.34 30.11
CA PRO A 171 3.46 -13.80 29.39
C PRO A 171 3.84 -15.25 29.71
N ILE A 172 4.21 -16.00 28.68
CA ILE A 172 4.51 -17.44 28.80
C ILE A 172 6.04 -17.61 28.80
N PRO A 173 6.64 -18.06 29.91
CA PRO A 173 8.08 -18.29 29.98
C PRO A 173 8.54 -19.38 29.01
N ILE A 174 9.66 -19.12 28.35
CA ILE A 174 10.32 -20.03 27.41
C ILE A 174 11.58 -20.57 28.09
N ALA A 175 11.44 -21.73 28.73
CA ALA A 175 12.52 -22.41 29.43
C ALA A 175 12.34 -23.94 29.35
N PRO A 176 12.46 -24.54 28.16
CA PRO A 176 12.40 -25.99 28.04
C PRO A 176 13.59 -26.67 28.73
N SER A 177 13.49 -27.97 28.99
CA SER A 177 14.57 -28.73 29.62
C SER A 177 15.85 -28.68 28.78
N GLY A 178 16.99 -28.38 29.40
CA GLY A 178 18.30 -28.30 28.72
C GLY A 178 18.60 -26.96 28.05
N PHE A 179 17.70 -25.97 28.17
CA PHE A 179 17.86 -24.64 27.59
C PHE A 179 18.56 -23.68 28.56
N ASP A 180 19.63 -23.02 28.10
CA ASP A 180 20.32 -21.95 28.84
C ASP A 180 20.10 -20.61 28.14
N GLN A 181 19.25 -19.76 28.73
CA GLN A 181 18.92 -18.44 28.19
C GLN A 181 20.11 -17.47 28.10
N PHE A 182 21.25 -17.78 28.72
CA PHE A 182 22.49 -16.99 28.63
C PHE A 182 23.42 -17.47 27.51
N ARG A 183 23.03 -18.52 26.79
CA ARG A 183 23.74 -19.11 25.64
C ARG A 183 22.86 -19.10 24.39
N GLU A 184 21.56 -19.15 24.58
CA GLU A 184 20.52 -19.08 23.55
C GLU A 184 20.02 -17.63 23.35
N GLN A 185 20.16 -17.10 22.15
CA GLN A 185 19.70 -15.78 21.76
C GLN A 185 18.45 -15.84 20.88
N GLN A 186 17.37 -15.20 21.32
CA GLN A 186 16.21 -14.96 20.47
C GLN A 186 16.47 -13.74 19.56
N ARG A 187 16.45 -13.96 18.25
CA ARG A 187 16.55 -12.91 17.21
C ARG A 187 15.75 -13.24 15.95
N ALA A 188 15.50 -14.52 15.69
CA ALA A 188 14.70 -14.94 14.54
C ALA A 188 13.28 -14.37 14.60
N ALA A 189 12.71 -14.01 13.46
CA ALA A 189 11.31 -13.63 13.36
C ALA A 189 10.39 -14.78 13.79
N LEU A 190 9.23 -14.43 14.34
CA LEU A 190 8.22 -15.41 14.72
C LEU A 190 7.40 -15.86 13.49
N ALA A 191 6.85 -17.08 13.56
CA ALA A 191 5.84 -17.56 12.62
C ALA A 191 4.56 -17.91 13.36
N LEU A 192 3.40 -17.65 12.75
CA LEU A 192 2.09 -18.01 13.30
C LEU A 192 1.39 -18.96 12.33
N ALA A 193 1.17 -20.19 12.77
CA ALA A 193 0.42 -21.18 12.00
C ALA A 193 -0.13 -22.27 12.93
N ASN A 194 -1.12 -23.04 12.47
CA ASN A 194 -1.60 -24.23 13.19
C ASN A 194 -2.08 -23.96 14.63
N GLY A 195 -2.48 -22.72 14.93
CA GLY A 195 -2.85 -22.28 16.28
C GLY A 195 -1.66 -22.11 17.24
N ASN A 196 -0.42 -22.07 16.73
CA ASN A 196 0.79 -21.88 17.52
C ASN A 196 1.64 -20.72 16.98
N VAL A 197 2.34 -20.06 17.89
CA VAL A 197 3.49 -19.20 17.60
C VAL A 197 4.75 -20.07 17.65
N TYR A 198 5.54 -20.03 16.59
CA TYR A 198 6.81 -20.73 16.47
C TYR A 198 7.96 -19.75 16.71
N VAL A 199 8.85 -20.12 17.63
CA VAL A 199 9.99 -19.33 18.09
C VAL A 199 11.27 -20.13 17.87
N SER A 200 12.23 -19.59 17.13
CA SER A 200 13.56 -20.19 16.97
C SER A 200 14.66 -19.41 17.69
N PHE A 201 15.69 -20.13 18.13
CA PHE A 201 16.81 -19.59 18.89
C PHE A 201 18.16 -19.80 18.18
N GLY A 202 19.02 -18.80 18.34
CA GLY A 202 20.39 -18.74 17.84
C GLY A 202 21.43 -18.79 18.98
N GLY A 203 22.72 -18.83 18.65
CA GLY A 203 23.79 -18.54 19.62
C GLY A 203 24.06 -17.04 19.76
N TYR A 204 24.71 -16.64 20.85
CA TYR A 204 25.23 -15.27 20.99
C TYR A 204 26.48 -15.06 20.14
N ALA A 205 26.66 -13.84 19.62
CA ALA A 205 27.86 -13.47 18.87
C ALA A 205 29.15 -13.77 19.68
N GLY A 206 30.01 -14.62 19.13
CA GLY A 206 31.23 -15.10 19.77
C GLY A 206 31.13 -16.51 20.37
N ASP A 207 29.99 -17.19 20.18
CA ASP A 207 29.78 -18.64 20.39
C ASP A 207 30.25 -19.13 21.78
N CYS A 208 29.92 -18.36 22.81
CA CYS A 208 30.33 -18.68 24.17
C CYS A 208 29.44 -19.76 24.78
N GLY A 209 30.07 -20.85 25.23
CA GLY A 209 29.40 -21.94 25.95
C GLY A 209 28.63 -22.89 25.05
N SER A 210 27.67 -23.62 25.62
CA SER A 210 26.89 -24.62 24.89
C SER A 210 25.50 -24.10 24.55
N TYR A 211 25.14 -24.17 23.27
CA TYR A 211 23.85 -23.76 22.70
C TYR A 211 23.48 -24.68 21.53
N HIS A 212 22.20 -24.75 21.19
CA HIS A 212 21.65 -25.67 20.20
C HIS A 212 20.56 -25.02 19.33
N GLY A 213 20.24 -25.63 18.18
CA GLY A 213 19.09 -25.20 17.37
C GLY A 213 17.76 -25.60 18.01
N TYR A 214 17.12 -24.66 18.71
CA TYR A 214 15.77 -24.84 19.23
C TYR A 214 14.70 -24.21 18.32
N VAL A 215 13.60 -24.93 18.14
CA VAL A 215 12.31 -24.40 17.66
C VAL A 215 11.24 -24.76 18.68
N ILE A 216 10.48 -23.76 19.13
CA ILE A 216 9.49 -23.90 20.20
C ILE A 216 8.13 -23.48 19.66
N ALA A 217 7.12 -24.34 19.78
CA ALA A 217 5.74 -24.01 19.46
C ALA A 217 4.95 -23.78 20.74
N ILE A 218 4.25 -22.64 20.78
CA ILE A 218 3.48 -22.15 21.92
C ILE A 218 2.08 -21.81 21.44
N LYS A 219 1.05 -22.19 22.22
CA LYS A 219 -0.35 -21.94 21.84
C LYS A 219 -0.65 -20.45 21.72
N ALA A 220 -1.12 -20.03 20.54
CA ALA A 220 -1.34 -18.62 20.24
C ALA A 220 -2.50 -18.02 21.04
N ASP A 221 -3.50 -18.83 21.39
CA ASP A 221 -4.65 -18.37 22.19
C ASP A 221 -4.36 -18.18 23.68
N GLY A 222 -3.13 -18.45 24.14
CA GLY A 222 -2.76 -18.37 25.55
C GLY A 222 -3.43 -19.41 26.46
N SER A 223 -4.12 -20.40 25.89
CA SER A 223 -4.86 -21.43 26.67
C SER A 223 -3.96 -22.42 27.41
N SER A 224 -2.67 -22.45 27.08
CA SER A 224 -1.69 -23.39 27.62
C SER A 224 -0.29 -22.79 27.63
N THR A 225 0.44 -23.02 28.72
CA THR A 225 1.87 -22.70 28.85
C THR A 225 2.78 -23.85 28.44
N ALA A 226 2.22 -25.02 28.07
CA ALA A 226 3.00 -26.16 27.62
C ALA A 226 3.77 -25.83 26.33
N LEU A 227 5.06 -26.11 26.33
CA LEU A 227 5.95 -25.92 25.20
C LEU A 227 6.08 -27.22 24.41
N THR A 228 5.92 -27.14 23.09
CA THR A 228 6.36 -28.22 22.19
C THR A 228 7.72 -27.84 21.64
N VAL A 229 8.70 -28.72 21.74
CA VAL A 229 10.12 -28.39 21.53
C VAL A 229 10.69 -29.32 20.47
N PHE A 230 11.30 -28.73 19.45
CA PHE A 230 12.25 -29.38 18.59
C PHE A 230 13.65 -28.89 18.94
N GLN A 231 14.58 -29.82 19.09
CA GLN A 231 16.00 -29.55 19.14
C GLN A 231 16.64 -30.35 17.99
N ASP A 232 17.43 -29.66 17.18
CA ASP A 232 18.08 -30.21 15.99
C ASP A 232 18.95 -31.43 16.29
N GLN A 233 19.86 -31.32 17.25
CA GLN A 233 20.89 -32.31 17.54
C GLN A 233 20.38 -33.54 18.32
N ALA A 234 19.12 -33.55 18.74
CA ALA A 234 18.45 -34.74 19.29
C ALA A 234 17.89 -35.69 18.22
N GLN A 235 17.93 -35.32 16.94
CA GLN A 235 17.36 -36.15 15.89
C GLN A 235 18.27 -37.33 15.53
N ALA A 236 17.67 -38.48 15.19
CA ALA A 236 18.40 -39.70 14.88
C ALA A 236 19.32 -39.60 13.63
N VAL A 237 19.09 -38.59 12.78
CA VAL A 237 19.95 -38.29 11.63
C VAL A 237 21.27 -37.63 12.05
N CYS A 238 21.31 -37.02 13.25
CA CYS A 238 22.50 -36.47 13.87
C CYS A 238 23.25 -37.63 14.54
N LEU A 239 24.43 -37.94 14.01
CA LEU A 239 25.22 -39.11 14.42
C LEU A 239 26.18 -38.79 15.56
N ASP A 240 26.55 -37.51 15.74
CA ASP A 240 27.23 -37.05 16.94
C ASP A 240 26.25 -36.97 18.11
N THR A 241 26.59 -37.60 19.24
CA THR A 241 25.77 -37.64 20.46
C THR A 241 26.21 -36.65 21.53
N THR A 242 27.31 -35.93 21.31
CA THR A 242 27.76 -34.82 22.17
C THR A 242 27.95 -33.50 21.40
N PRO A 243 27.13 -33.19 20.37
CA PRO A 243 27.37 -32.05 19.53
C PRO A 243 27.00 -30.74 20.25
N ASN A 244 27.49 -29.63 19.72
CA ASN A 244 27.21 -28.27 20.17
C ASN A 244 26.94 -27.38 18.94
N GLU A 245 26.47 -26.16 19.17
CA GLU A 245 26.20 -25.14 18.14
C GLU A 245 24.97 -25.48 17.27
N ALA A 246 25.06 -25.38 15.94
CA ALA A 246 23.98 -25.64 14.97
C ALA A 246 22.70 -24.77 15.15
N ALA A 247 22.83 -23.59 15.75
CA ALA A 247 21.66 -22.80 16.09
C ALA A 247 20.82 -22.33 14.88
N SER A 248 19.52 -22.18 15.08
CA SER A 248 18.57 -21.71 14.05
C SER A 248 18.39 -20.19 14.12
N TRP A 249 19.42 -19.45 13.73
CA TRP A 249 19.55 -18.01 14.03
C TRP A 249 19.11 -17.04 12.91
N GLY A 250 18.82 -17.55 11.70
CA GLY A 250 18.45 -16.74 10.54
C GLY A 250 17.34 -15.70 10.83
N PRO A 251 17.57 -14.39 10.61
CA PRO A 251 16.63 -13.34 11.01
C PRO A 251 15.21 -13.48 10.43
N ALA A 252 15.06 -14.05 9.23
CA ALA A 252 13.74 -14.28 8.62
C ALA A 252 12.84 -15.26 9.39
N GLY A 253 13.40 -16.04 10.31
CA GLY A 253 12.66 -17.03 11.10
C GLY A 253 12.07 -18.18 10.27
N PRO A 254 11.27 -19.06 10.90
CA PRO A 254 10.73 -20.23 10.24
C PRO A 254 9.79 -19.85 9.09
N SER A 255 9.80 -20.61 8.00
CA SER A 255 8.76 -20.55 6.96
C SER A 255 7.78 -21.72 7.12
N VAL A 256 6.54 -21.53 6.65
CA VAL A 256 5.46 -22.51 6.78
C VAL A 256 4.79 -22.74 5.44
N ASP A 257 4.67 -24.01 5.03
CA ASP A 257 3.99 -24.39 3.80
C ASP A 257 2.45 -24.42 3.95
N ALA A 258 1.75 -24.64 2.84
CA ALA A 258 0.29 -24.72 2.82
C ALA A 258 -0.28 -25.92 3.62
N SER A 259 0.55 -26.92 3.96
CA SER A 259 0.16 -28.05 4.81
C SER A 259 0.44 -27.79 6.29
N GLY A 260 1.01 -26.62 6.63
CA GLY A 260 1.38 -26.25 7.99
C GLY A 260 2.74 -26.81 8.43
N ASN A 261 3.53 -27.41 7.54
CA ASN A 261 4.88 -27.87 7.88
C ASN A 261 5.82 -26.69 8.03
N ILE A 262 6.73 -26.79 8.99
CA ILE A 262 7.68 -25.74 9.37
C ILE A 262 9.05 -26.06 8.76
N TYR A 263 9.71 -25.03 8.22
CA TYR A 263 11.06 -25.12 7.68
C TYR A 263 11.99 -24.16 8.42
N VAL A 264 13.14 -24.68 8.84
CA VAL A 264 14.21 -23.91 9.52
C VAL A 264 15.57 -24.37 9.01
N ALA A 265 16.58 -23.50 9.10
CA ALA A 265 17.96 -23.83 8.80
C ALA A 265 18.87 -23.62 10.01
N SER A 266 19.74 -24.60 10.30
CA SER A 266 20.81 -24.50 11.29
C SER A 266 22.06 -23.85 10.70
N GLY A 267 22.79 -23.12 11.55
CA GLY A 267 24.15 -22.66 11.28
C GLY A 267 25.20 -23.76 11.43
N ASN A 268 26.47 -23.37 11.55
CA ASN A 268 27.59 -24.27 11.82
C ASN A 268 27.37 -25.08 13.11
N GLY A 269 27.66 -26.37 13.04
CA GLY A 269 27.86 -27.24 14.20
C GLY A 269 29.34 -27.34 14.60
N ALA A 270 29.61 -27.84 15.80
CA ALA A 270 30.97 -27.94 16.35
C ALA A 270 31.83 -29.08 15.77
N SER A 271 31.22 -30.06 15.10
CA SER A 271 31.88 -31.30 14.69
C SER A 271 32.23 -31.33 13.20
N SER A 272 33.25 -32.14 12.87
CA SER A 272 33.66 -32.42 11.48
C SER A 272 33.46 -33.89 11.09
N SER A 273 33.28 -34.77 12.09
CA SER A 273 32.86 -36.16 11.96
C SER A 273 32.65 -36.75 13.36
N PRO A 274 31.56 -37.50 13.64
CA PRO A 274 30.44 -37.78 12.73
C PRO A 274 29.54 -36.55 12.51
N TYR A 275 28.52 -36.67 11.65
CA TYR A 275 27.59 -35.57 11.33
C TYR A 275 26.77 -35.12 12.54
N ASP A 276 26.69 -33.82 12.75
CA ASP A 276 26.15 -33.17 13.96
C ASP A 276 24.94 -32.28 13.70
N CYS A 277 24.33 -32.38 12.52
CA CYS A 277 23.19 -31.55 12.12
C CYS A 277 23.47 -30.03 12.04
N GLY A 278 24.74 -29.63 12.05
CA GLY A 278 25.14 -28.32 11.53
C GLY A 278 24.79 -28.22 10.04
N GLU A 279 24.52 -27.00 9.58
CA GLU A 279 24.37 -26.68 8.16
C GLU A 279 23.19 -27.43 7.50
N THR A 280 22.04 -27.45 8.18
CA THR A 280 20.93 -28.35 7.85
C THR A 280 19.61 -27.60 7.69
N VAL A 281 18.89 -27.89 6.60
CA VAL A 281 17.49 -27.51 6.46
C VAL A 281 16.62 -28.64 7.02
N PHE A 282 15.77 -28.31 7.99
CA PHE A 282 14.80 -29.24 8.57
C PHE A 282 13.40 -28.96 8.05
N LYS A 283 12.64 -30.03 7.79
CA LYS A 283 11.18 -29.99 7.64
C LYS A 283 10.54 -30.65 8.86
N LEU A 284 9.67 -29.91 9.52
CA LEU A 284 8.96 -30.34 10.72
C LEU A 284 7.45 -30.34 10.48
N SER A 285 6.74 -31.22 11.16
CA SER A 285 5.28 -31.22 11.18
C SER A 285 4.72 -29.98 11.91
N PRO A 286 3.41 -29.71 11.78
CA PRO A 286 2.74 -28.67 12.59
C PRO A 286 3.00 -28.76 14.10
N THR A 287 3.28 -29.95 14.63
CA THR A 287 3.58 -30.20 16.06
C THR A 287 5.07 -30.40 16.31
N LEU A 288 5.93 -29.89 15.42
CA LEU A 288 7.40 -29.93 15.52
C LEU A 288 8.05 -31.33 15.55
N ALA A 289 7.31 -32.40 15.22
CA ALA A 289 7.94 -33.69 14.95
C ALA A 289 8.78 -33.61 13.67
N TYR A 290 9.99 -34.16 13.70
CA TYR A 290 10.88 -34.30 12.55
C TYR A 290 10.18 -35.06 11.42
N LEU A 291 10.24 -34.51 10.20
CA LEU A 291 9.70 -35.17 8.99
C LEU A 291 10.80 -35.50 7.98
N ASP A 292 11.71 -34.57 7.72
CA ASP A 292 12.77 -34.70 6.72
C ASP A 292 13.88 -33.67 6.99
N SER A 293 15.05 -33.87 6.39
CA SER A 293 16.14 -32.90 6.41
C SER A 293 17.02 -32.99 5.16
N TRP A 294 17.84 -31.96 4.98
CA TRP A 294 18.93 -31.94 4.02
C TRP A 294 20.11 -31.11 4.56
N ALA A 295 21.33 -31.61 4.36
CA ALA A 295 22.57 -30.85 4.54
C ALA A 295 23.45 -30.98 3.30
N PRO A 296 24.28 -29.99 2.94
CA PRO A 296 25.20 -30.10 1.82
C PRO A 296 26.29 -31.15 2.09
N THR A 297 26.84 -31.77 1.04
CA THR A 297 27.91 -32.77 1.18
C THR A 297 29.18 -32.20 1.83
N VAL A 298 29.33 -30.87 1.82
CA VAL A 298 30.45 -30.14 2.42
C VAL A 298 30.18 -29.62 3.83
N TRP A 299 29.08 -30.03 4.49
CA TRP A 299 28.67 -29.54 5.81
C TRP A 299 29.83 -29.44 6.82
N ALA A 300 30.70 -30.46 6.91
CA ALA A 300 31.82 -30.48 7.87
C ALA A 300 32.83 -29.35 7.62
N SER A 301 33.01 -28.98 6.35
CA SER A 301 33.88 -27.87 5.98
C SER A 301 33.22 -26.51 6.21
N LEU A 302 31.89 -26.43 6.08
CA LEU A 302 31.13 -25.22 6.41
C LEU A 302 31.09 -24.98 7.92
N ASN A 303 30.93 -26.05 8.71
CA ASN A 303 31.07 -26.04 10.16
C ASN A 303 32.42 -25.42 10.58
N GLY A 304 33.52 -26.01 10.13
CA GLY A 304 34.87 -25.54 10.47
C GLY A 304 35.24 -24.17 9.88
N SER A 305 34.41 -23.64 8.98
CA SER A 305 34.60 -22.31 8.39
C SER A 305 33.52 -21.32 8.78
N ASP A 306 32.56 -21.58 9.67
CA ASP A 306 31.50 -20.61 10.00
C ASP A 306 30.82 -20.02 8.73
N ALA A 307 30.55 -20.88 7.74
CA ALA A 307 30.00 -20.46 6.46
C ALA A 307 28.46 -20.49 6.40
N ASP A 308 27.81 -20.95 7.47
CA ASP A 308 26.38 -20.88 7.78
C ASP A 308 25.44 -20.79 6.58
N ILE A 309 24.86 -21.91 6.17
CA ILE A 309 23.62 -21.87 5.39
C ILE A 309 22.47 -21.34 6.26
N GLY A 310 22.54 -21.44 7.59
CA GLY A 310 21.54 -20.93 8.52
C GLY A 310 21.50 -19.42 8.73
N SER A 311 22.41 -18.66 8.09
CA SER A 311 22.41 -17.19 8.15
C SER A 311 21.20 -16.53 7.46
N VAL A 312 20.47 -17.33 6.69
CA VAL A 312 19.19 -17.04 6.05
C VAL A 312 18.27 -18.24 6.30
N ASN A 313 16.99 -18.01 6.58
CA ASN A 313 16.04 -19.11 6.73
C ASN A 313 15.42 -19.54 5.38
N PRO A 314 14.92 -20.80 5.27
CA PRO A 314 14.35 -21.33 4.05
C PRO A 314 13.21 -20.47 3.49
N ALA A 315 13.26 -20.13 2.20
CA ALA A 315 12.17 -19.46 1.49
C ALA A 315 11.41 -20.46 0.60
N LEU A 316 10.08 -20.44 0.63
CA LEU A 316 9.26 -21.31 -0.21
C LEU A 316 8.94 -20.62 -1.54
N VAL A 317 9.49 -21.16 -2.63
CA VAL A 317 9.45 -20.57 -3.97
C VAL A 317 8.78 -21.50 -4.98
N GLY A 318 8.53 -20.96 -6.17
CA GLY A 318 7.82 -21.63 -7.25
C GLY A 318 6.31 -21.29 -7.25
N PRO A 319 5.61 -21.50 -8.38
CA PRO A 319 4.20 -21.15 -8.54
C PRO A 319 3.24 -21.83 -7.54
N SER A 320 3.70 -22.91 -6.90
CA SER A 320 2.94 -23.64 -5.88
C SER A 320 3.70 -23.76 -4.56
N SER A 321 4.73 -22.93 -4.34
CA SER A 321 5.59 -22.97 -3.14
C SER A 321 6.11 -24.38 -2.84
N ASN A 322 6.40 -25.15 -3.89
CA ASN A 322 6.75 -26.56 -3.82
C ASN A 322 8.26 -26.81 -3.77
N VAL A 323 9.05 -25.75 -3.82
CA VAL A 323 10.52 -25.79 -3.76
C VAL A 323 10.98 -24.90 -2.61
N VAL A 324 11.96 -25.38 -1.86
CA VAL A 324 12.70 -24.58 -0.88
C VAL A 324 13.92 -24.00 -1.57
N PHE A 325 14.12 -22.69 -1.48
CA PHE A 325 15.40 -22.05 -1.77
C PHE A 325 16.17 -21.81 -0.48
N GLN A 326 17.40 -22.30 -0.42
CA GLN A 326 18.32 -22.08 0.70
C GLN A 326 19.62 -21.44 0.19
N THR A 327 20.18 -20.53 0.99
CA THR A 327 21.50 -19.91 0.77
C THR A 327 22.09 -19.47 2.12
N GLY A 328 23.31 -18.92 2.15
CA GLY A 328 23.90 -18.41 3.39
C GLY A 328 25.25 -17.72 3.20
N LYS A 329 26.08 -17.61 4.25
CA LYS A 329 27.39 -16.90 4.16
C LYS A 329 28.31 -17.54 3.10
N ASN A 330 28.06 -18.79 2.75
CA ASN A 330 28.80 -19.48 1.72
C ASN A 330 28.56 -18.95 0.28
N GLY A 331 27.47 -18.20 0.06
CA GLY A 331 27.12 -17.58 -1.22
C GLY A 331 26.65 -18.54 -2.32
N TRP A 332 26.28 -19.78 -1.96
CA TRP A 332 25.66 -20.76 -2.87
C TRP A 332 24.15 -20.79 -2.67
N GLY A 333 23.41 -21.04 -3.76
CA GLY A 333 21.97 -21.28 -3.72
C GLY A 333 21.68 -22.77 -3.93
N TYR A 334 20.75 -23.30 -3.15
CA TYR A 334 20.29 -24.69 -3.19
C TYR A 334 18.77 -24.72 -3.40
N LEU A 335 18.29 -25.65 -4.23
CA LEU A 335 16.87 -25.95 -4.39
C LEU A 335 16.59 -27.34 -3.84
N LEU A 336 15.63 -27.43 -2.92
CA LEU A 336 15.17 -28.67 -2.31
C LEU A 336 13.69 -28.88 -2.64
N ASN A 337 13.26 -30.11 -2.90
CA ASN A 337 11.84 -30.38 -3.13
C ASN A 337 11.12 -30.48 -1.79
N THR A 338 10.00 -29.78 -1.62
CA THR A 338 9.22 -29.82 -0.36
C THR A 338 8.69 -31.21 -0.01
N THR A 339 8.55 -32.11 -1.00
CA THR A 339 8.12 -33.50 -0.80
C THR A 339 9.24 -34.45 -0.39
N GLN A 340 10.49 -34.08 -0.68
CA GLN A 340 11.69 -34.85 -0.37
C GLN A 340 12.89 -33.89 -0.42
N LEU A 341 13.34 -33.43 0.75
CA LEU A 341 14.42 -32.46 0.86
C LEU A 341 15.74 -33.02 0.34
N SER A 342 16.01 -34.30 0.61
CA SER A 342 17.16 -35.04 0.09
C SER A 342 16.74 -36.32 -0.61
N THR A 343 17.33 -36.57 -1.77
CA THR A 343 17.22 -37.87 -2.45
C THR A 343 18.10 -38.96 -1.83
N GLN A 344 18.96 -38.61 -0.87
CA GLN A 344 19.86 -39.55 -0.19
C GLN A 344 19.26 -39.98 1.15
N ALA A 345 19.37 -41.27 1.47
CA ALA A 345 18.90 -41.81 2.76
C ALA A 345 19.69 -41.28 3.97
N SER A 346 20.91 -40.76 3.74
CA SER A 346 21.72 -40.10 4.77
C SER A 346 21.31 -38.65 5.01
N HIS A 347 20.41 -38.09 4.20
CA HIS A 347 20.05 -36.67 4.19
C HIS A 347 21.21 -35.70 3.95
N ILE A 348 22.36 -36.21 3.49
CA ILE A 348 23.55 -35.43 3.14
C ILE A 348 23.71 -35.44 1.62
N GLY A 349 23.64 -34.26 1.01
CA GLY A 349 23.57 -34.08 -0.43
C GLY A 349 22.20 -34.46 -1.00
N GLY A 350 22.13 -34.68 -2.30
CA GLY A 350 20.89 -35.10 -2.96
C GLY A 350 19.85 -34.00 -3.10
N GLU A 351 20.25 -32.74 -2.95
CA GLU A 351 19.47 -31.57 -3.34
C GLU A 351 19.07 -31.65 -4.81
N ALA A 352 17.97 -31.00 -5.16
CA ALA A 352 17.47 -31.02 -6.53
C ALA A 352 18.38 -30.21 -7.47
N PHE A 353 18.98 -29.13 -6.96
CA PHE A 353 19.93 -28.30 -7.70
C PHE A 353 20.75 -27.41 -6.76
N ASN A 354 21.97 -27.09 -7.14
CA ASN A 354 22.79 -26.08 -6.48
C ASN A 354 23.64 -25.30 -7.50
N LYS A 355 23.98 -24.05 -7.16
CA LYS A 355 24.89 -23.23 -7.94
C LYS A 355 25.45 -22.07 -7.13
N ALA A 356 26.68 -21.64 -7.42
CA ALA A 356 27.25 -20.42 -6.87
C ALA A 356 26.44 -19.17 -7.30
N VAL A 357 26.17 -18.26 -6.36
CA VAL A 357 25.32 -17.07 -6.57
C VAL A 357 26.11 -15.78 -6.40
N CYS A 358 26.75 -15.58 -5.25
CA CYS A 358 27.51 -14.37 -4.96
C CYS A 358 28.91 -14.43 -5.60
N ASN A 359 29.48 -13.27 -5.93
CA ASN A 359 30.71 -13.13 -6.71
C ASN A 359 31.87 -13.95 -6.11
N ALA A 360 32.00 -13.98 -4.78
CA ALA A 360 33.05 -14.75 -4.14
C ALA A 360 32.89 -16.27 -4.38
N ALA A 361 31.67 -16.80 -4.23
CA ALA A 361 31.34 -18.19 -4.53
C ALA A 361 31.54 -18.53 -6.01
N VAL A 362 31.16 -17.61 -6.92
CA VAL A 362 31.34 -17.78 -8.36
C VAL A 362 32.83 -17.82 -8.72
N SER A 363 33.63 -16.93 -8.12
CA SER A 363 35.06 -16.84 -8.40
C SER A 363 35.85 -18.04 -7.86
N SER A 364 35.46 -18.57 -6.69
CA SER A 364 36.14 -19.72 -6.10
C SER A 364 35.72 -21.05 -6.73
N GLY A 365 34.48 -21.14 -7.21
CA GLY A 365 33.88 -22.41 -7.63
C GLY A 365 33.75 -23.43 -6.50
N ASN A 366 33.95 -23.01 -5.24
CA ASN A 366 34.00 -23.87 -4.07
C ASN A 366 32.89 -23.49 -3.08
N GLN A 367 32.15 -24.50 -2.59
CA GLN A 367 31.08 -24.35 -1.62
C GLN A 367 31.53 -23.89 -0.23
N ILE A 368 32.83 -23.96 0.09
CA ILE A 368 33.38 -23.74 1.45
C ILE A 368 33.68 -22.25 1.75
N SER A 369 33.56 -21.34 0.77
CA SER A 369 33.97 -19.93 0.90
C SER A 369 33.04 -19.10 1.80
N GLN A 370 33.54 -18.52 2.89
CA GLN A 370 32.78 -17.59 3.78
C GLN A 370 32.45 -16.21 3.17
N ASN A 371 33.08 -15.85 2.05
CA ASN A 371 33.01 -14.50 1.49
C ASN A 371 31.69 -14.20 0.77
N GLY A 372 30.72 -15.13 0.77
CA GLY A 372 29.39 -14.93 0.21
C GLY A 372 28.49 -14.07 1.10
N GLN A 373 28.70 -14.07 2.42
CA GLN A 373 28.10 -13.15 3.43
C GLN A 373 26.62 -12.79 3.20
N VAL A 374 25.78 -13.75 2.78
CA VAL A 374 24.34 -13.53 2.64
C VAL A 374 23.70 -13.66 4.02
N PHE A 375 22.89 -12.67 4.41
CA PHE A 375 22.24 -12.62 5.71
C PHE A 375 20.77 -12.20 5.62
N GLY A 376 19.99 -12.59 6.64
CA GLY A 376 18.63 -12.09 6.81
C GLY A 376 17.59 -12.95 6.10
N GLY A 377 17.23 -12.57 4.88
CA GLY A 377 16.13 -13.14 4.10
C GLY A 377 16.31 -12.91 2.60
N THR A 378 15.53 -13.62 1.79
CA THR A 378 15.43 -13.40 0.33
C THR A 378 14.03 -12.91 -0.01
N ALA A 379 13.83 -12.39 -1.22
CA ALA A 379 12.48 -12.14 -1.74
C ALA A 379 12.21 -12.99 -2.97
N TYR A 380 10.94 -13.35 -3.19
CA TYR A 380 10.49 -14.13 -4.33
C TYR A 380 9.28 -13.47 -5.00
N MET A 381 9.45 -13.09 -6.26
CA MET A 381 8.37 -12.70 -7.16
C MET A 381 8.55 -13.51 -8.43
N ASP A 382 7.67 -14.49 -8.66
CA ASP A 382 7.77 -15.40 -9.79
C ASP A 382 8.09 -14.67 -11.12
N PRO A 383 9.11 -15.12 -11.88
CA PRO A 383 9.98 -16.28 -11.66
C PRO A 383 11.30 -15.97 -10.91
N TYR A 384 11.42 -14.81 -10.26
CA TYR A 384 12.68 -14.33 -9.70
C TYR A 384 12.81 -14.53 -8.19
N ILE A 385 13.99 -15.01 -7.77
CA ILE A 385 14.47 -15.00 -6.38
C ILE A 385 15.52 -13.89 -6.27
N TYR A 386 15.38 -13.00 -5.30
CA TYR A 386 16.29 -11.89 -5.04
C TYR A 386 17.15 -12.20 -3.82
N VAL A 387 18.47 -12.33 -4.04
CA VAL A 387 19.44 -12.71 -3.02
C VAL A 387 20.30 -11.48 -2.64
N PRO A 388 20.40 -11.12 -1.35
CA PRO A 388 21.22 -10.02 -0.88
C PRO A 388 22.68 -10.43 -0.72
N CYS A 389 23.41 -10.48 -1.83
CA CYS A 389 24.85 -10.67 -1.77
C CYS A 389 25.54 -9.39 -1.25
N PRO A 390 26.74 -9.49 -0.65
CA PRO A 390 27.47 -8.36 -0.09
C PRO A 390 27.88 -7.34 -1.17
N GLU A 391 27.95 -7.76 -2.44
CA GLU A 391 28.17 -6.89 -3.58
C GLU A 391 26.89 -6.33 -4.24
N GLY A 392 25.70 -6.55 -3.66
CA GLY A 392 24.41 -6.09 -4.17
C GLY A 392 23.40 -7.22 -4.42
N ILE A 393 22.23 -6.87 -4.94
CA ILE A 393 21.16 -7.84 -5.20
C ILE A 393 21.47 -8.68 -6.45
N LYS A 394 21.36 -10.01 -6.32
CA LYS A 394 21.31 -10.95 -7.45
C LYS A 394 19.87 -11.38 -7.67
N ALA A 395 19.38 -11.25 -8.91
CA ALA A 395 18.12 -11.87 -9.31
C ALA A 395 18.41 -13.21 -9.99
N LEU A 396 17.83 -14.26 -9.45
CA LEU A 396 17.90 -15.62 -9.98
C LEU A 396 16.55 -15.95 -10.63
N GLN A 397 16.56 -16.26 -11.92
CA GLN A 397 15.38 -16.74 -12.62
C GLN A 397 15.24 -18.25 -12.39
N LEU A 398 14.15 -18.65 -11.77
CA LEU A 398 13.76 -20.04 -11.56
C LEU A 398 13.36 -20.67 -12.90
N GLY A 399 13.87 -21.87 -13.18
CA GLY A 399 13.55 -22.64 -14.38
C GLY A 399 12.25 -23.44 -14.26
N ALA A 400 11.88 -24.15 -15.34
CA ALA A 400 10.71 -25.03 -15.36
C ALA A 400 10.88 -26.32 -14.51
N GLY A 401 12.12 -26.69 -14.20
CA GLY A 401 12.46 -27.70 -13.19
C GLY A 401 13.18 -27.04 -12.00
N PRO A 402 13.65 -27.81 -11.00
CA PRO A 402 14.46 -27.25 -9.93
C PRO A 402 15.81 -26.84 -10.51
N SER A 403 15.90 -25.63 -11.04
CA SER A 403 17.13 -25.00 -11.51
C SER A 403 16.96 -23.49 -11.48
N PHE A 404 18.08 -22.76 -11.45
CA PHE A 404 18.04 -21.31 -11.61
C PHE A 404 19.24 -20.80 -12.41
N THR A 405 19.06 -19.64 -13.01
CA THR A 405 20.13 -18.86 -13.66
C THR A 405 20.12 -17.43 -13.18
N THR A 406 21.29 -16.80 -13.02
CA THR A 406 21.36 -15.37 -12.74
C THR A 406 20.79 -14.59 -13.91
N ALA A 407 19.71 -13.85 -13.68
CA ALA A 407 19.08 -12.97 -14.67
C ALA A 407 19.81 -11.64 -14.77
N TRP A 408 20.13 -11.05 -13.62
CA TRP A 408 20.89 -9.79 -13.53
C TRP A 408 21.55 -9.64 -12.16
N SER A 409 22.48 -8.69 -12.07
CA SER A 409 23.09 -8.22 -10.83
C SER A 409 22.91 -6.69 -10.75
N SER A 410 22.60 -6.17 -9.57
CA SER A 410 22.51 -4.72 -9.37
C SER A 410 23.89 -4.05 -9.41
N ALA A 411 23.90 -2.71 -9.36
CA ALA A 411 25.08 -1.97 -8.94
C ALA A 411 25.51 -2.36 -7.50
N THR A 412 26.77 -2.08 -7.16
CA THR A 412 27.37 -2.52 -5.89
C THR A 412 26.91 -1.68 -4.70
N PHE A 413 26.42 -2.37 -3.67
CA PHE A 413 26.13 -1.85 -2.33
C PHE A 413 26.00 -3.03 -1.34
N HIS A 414 26.09 -2.78 -0.03
CA HIS A 414 26.01 -3.85 0.97
C HIS A 414 24.55 -4.16 1.33
N ALA A 415 23.94 -5.08 0.58
CA ALA A 415 22.50 -5.31 0.64
C ALA A 415 22.05 -6.05 1.91
N GLY A 416 21.05 -5.51 2.59
CA GLY A 416 20.18 -6.24 3.53
C GLY A 416 19.07 -7.00 2.81
N ALA A 417 18.25 -7.72 3.57
CA ALA A 417 17.21 -8.58 3.00
C ALA A 417 16.22 -7.77 2.15
N PRO A 418 16.01 -8.14 0.87
CA PRO A 418 15.17 -7.37 -0.03
C PRO A 418 13.68 -7.68 0.18
N ILE A 419 12.83 -6.80 -0.32
CA ILE A 419 11.40 -7.04 -0.54
C ILE A 419 11.00 -6.60 -1.95
N VAL A 420 9.84 -7.02 -2.44
CA VAL A 420 9.24 -6.55 -3.69
C VAL A 420 7.92 -5.89 -3.36
N SER A 421 7.73 -4.63 -3.75
CA SER A 421 6.46 -3.93 -3.59
C SER A 421 6.37 -2.77 -4.56
N GLY A 422 5.19 -2.57 -5.15
CA GLY A 422 4.94 -1.46 -6.09
C GLY A 422 5.88 -1.51 -7.29
N GLY A 423 6.08 -2.69 -7.88
CA GLY A 423 6.90 -2.87 -9.09
C GLY A 423 8.37 -2.51 -8.93
N VAL A 424 8.91 -2.63 -7.71
CA VAL A 424 10.29 -2.29 -7.35
C VAL A 424 10.81 -3.34 -6.36
N VAL A 425 12.08 -3.73 -6.52
CA VAL A 425 12.83 -4.48 -5.51
C VAL A 425 13.48 -3.49 -4.54
N TRP A 426 13.06 -3.49 -3.28
CA TRP A 426 13.57 -2.60 -2.25
C TRP A 426 14.61 -3.32 -1.40
N ALA A 427 15.74 -2.68 -1.17
CA ALA A 427 16.78 -3.20 -0.29
C ALA A 427 17.45 -2.06 0.48
N VAL A 428 17.84 -2.34 1.71
CA VAL A 428 18.61 -1.42 2.55
C VAL A 428 20.09 -1.67 2.29
N ASP A 429 20.87 -0.61 2.05
CA ASP A 429 22.31 -0.66 2.26
C ASP A 429 22.61 -0.50 3.74
N THR A 430 23.00 -1.60 4.37
CA THR A 430 23.21 -1.67 5.83
C THR A 430 24.48 -0.95 6.28
N ASN A 431 25.41 -0.65 5.37
CA ASN A 431 26.62 0.13 5.67
C ASN A 431 26.40 1.62 5.43
N ALA A 432 25.84 1.99 4.28
CA ALA A 432 25.70 3.39 3.88
C ALA A 432 24.43 4.06 4.41
N GLY A 433 23.47 3.31 4.95
CA GLY A 433 22.20 3.88 5.40
C GLY A 433 21.37 4.46 4.24
N THR A 434 21.32 3.72 3.14
CA THR A 434 20.60 4.11 1.92
C THR A 434 19.56 3.05 1.56
N LEU A 435 18.31 3.46 1.34
CA LEU A 435 17.28 2.62 0.72
C LEU A 435 17.45 2.66 -0.80
N TYR A 436 17.62 1.50 -1.41
CA TYR A 436 17.65 1.31 -2.86
C TYR A 436 16.31 0.75 -3.33
N GLY A 437 15.77 1.33 -4.41
CA GLY A 437 14.69 0.75 -5.20
C GLY A 437 15.21 0.37 -6.58
N LEU A 438 15.22 -0.91 -6.90
CA LEU A 438 15.75 -1.47 -8.15
C LEU A 438 14.62 -1.88 -9.09
N ASP A 439 14.85 -1.76 -10.40
CA ASP A 439 13.97 -2.31 -11.42
C ASP A 439 13.99 -3.86 -11.35
N PRO A 440 12.85 -4.53 -11.11
CA PRO A 440 12.80 -5.98 -11.02
C PRO A 440 13.23 -6.71 -12.30
N VAL A 441 13.19 -6.05 -13.46
CA VAL A 441 13.48 -6.64 -14.78
C VAL A 441 14.99 -6.68 -15.07
N ASN A 442 15.74 -5.67 -14.63
CA ASN A 442 17.14 -5.51 -15.03
C ASN A 442 18.09 -5.10 -13.89
N GLY A 443 17.60 -4.86 -12.68
CA GLY A 443 18.40 -4.52 -11.52
C GLY A 443 18.96 -3.09 -11.48
N THR A 444 18.58 -2.24 -12.44
CA THR A 444 19.00 -0.83 -12.45
C THR A 444 18.35 -0.07 -11.29
N THR A 445 19.11 0.84 -10.67
CA THR A 445 18.59 1.68 -9.60
C THR A 445 17.57 2.67 -10.16
N LYS A 446 16.32 2.56 -9.70
CA LYS A 446 15.24 3.51 -9.99
C LYS A 446 15.18 4.61 -8.94
N PHE A 447 15.38 4.25 -7.67
CA PHE A 447 15.15 5.12 -6.54
C PHE A 447 16.25 4.97 -5.49
N THR A 448 16.59 6.07 -4.83
CA THR A 448 17.40 6.06 -3.61
C THR A 448 16.82 7.02 -2.58
N ALA A 449 16.98 6.70 -1.30
CA ALA A 449 16.68 7.60 -0.20
C ALA A 449 17.61 7.35 1.00
N SER A 450 17.94 8.39 1.76
CA SER A 450 18.69 8.22 3.01
C SER A 450 17.77 7.71 4.12
N ILE A 451 18.22 6.71 4.85
CA ILE A 451 17.46 6.05 5.93
C ILE A 451 18.15 6.10 7.29
N GLY A 452 19.31 6.76 7.38
CA GLY A 452 20.10 6.84 8.60
C GLY A 452 20.81 5.52 8.92
N THR A 453 21.30 5.40 10.15
CA THR A 453 22.18 4.29 10.54
C THR A 453 21.37 3.03 10.84
N GLN A 454 21.79 1.92 10.24
CA GLN A 454 21.05 0.67 10.29
C GLN A 454 21.58 -0.24 11.40
N THR A 455 20.67 -0.96 12.05
CA THR A 455 21.01 -2.16 12.80
C THR A 455 21.28 -3.30 11.81
N HIS A 456 22.08 -4.27 12.23
CA HIS A 456 22.40 -5.42 11.37
C HIS A 456 21.12 -6.20 11.00
N PHE A 457 21.07 -6.75 9.79
CA PHE A 457 19.93 -7.53 9.24
C PHE A 457 18.63 -6.75 8.97
N SER A 458 18.68 -5.42 8.96
CA SER A 458 17.52 -4.57 8.63
C SER A 458 16.88 -4.94 7.29
N THR A 459 15.55 -4.98 7.26
CA THR A 459 14.75 -5.20 6.05
C THR A 459 13.54 -4.26 6.03
N PRO A 460 13.15 -3.71 4.86
CA PRO A 460 11.94 -2.91 4.75
C PRO A 460 10.67 -3.73 4.97
N ALA A 461 9.57 -3.03 5.24
CA ALA A 461 8.21 -3.54 5.10
C ALA A 461 7.42 -2.63 4.15
N ALA A 462 6.31 -3.13 3.61
CA ALA A 462 5.46 -2.36 2.71
C ALA A 462 3.99 -2.45 3.11
N GLY A 463 3.22 -1.43 2.74
CA GLY A 463 1.77 -1.39 2.95
C GLY A 463 1.24 0.04 2.80
N GLN A 464 -0.05 0.19 2.50
CA GLN A 464 -0.70 1.50 2.33
C GLN A 464 0.01 2.40 1.28
N GLY A 465 0.61 1.81 0.24
CA GLY A 465 1.34 2.54 -0.81
C GLY A 465 2.66 3.16 -0.34
N ARG A 466 3.23 2.64 0.75
CA ARG A 466 4.48 3.12 1.34
C ARG A 466 5.45 1.99 1.64
N ILE A 467 6.73 2.36 1.75
CA ILE A 467 7.83 1.53 2.22
C ILE A 467 8.26 2.07 3.60
N TYR A 468 8.29 1.20 4.60
CA TYR A 468 8.69 1.52 5.97
C TYR A 468 10.05 0.90 6.25
N VAL A 469 10.96 1.69 6.80
CA VAL A 469 12.32 1.26 7.11
C VAL A 469 12.67 1.74 8.52
N ALA A 470 13.35 0.89 9.28
CA ALA A 470 13.94 1.31 10.55
C ALA A 470 15.15 2.22 10.28
N ASP A 471 15.21 3.37 10.96
CA ASP A 471 16.47 4.08 11.23
C ASP A 471 16.99 3.54 12.55
N GLY A 472 17.47 2.30 12.50
CA GLY A 472 17.50 1.38 13.63
C GLY A 472 18.25 1.93 14.85
N VAL A 473 19.39 2.60 14.63
CA VAL A 473 20.23 3.16 15.71
C VAL A 473 19.71 4.53 16.18
N ALA A 474 19.00 5.26 15.32
CA ALA A 474 18.33 6.50 15.72
C ALA A 474 17.00 6.24 16.46
N SER A 475 16.62 4.98 16.64
CA SER A 475 15.38 4.54 17.27
C SER A 475 14.15 5.18 16.61
N ARG A 476 14.08 5.16 15.28
CA ARG A 476 12.98 5.78 14.50
C ARG A 476 12.54 4.88 13.36
N ILE A 477 11.33 5.10 12.86
CA ILE A 477 10.83 4.56 11.58
C ILE A 477 10.72 5.68 10.56
N ARG A 478 11.12 5.40 9.33
CA ARG A 478 10.93 6.27 8.17
C ARG A 478 9.94 5.64 7.22
N ALA A 479 8.99 6.44 6.73
CA ALA A 479 8.10 6.01 5.68
C ALA A 479 8.38 6.79 4.39
N PHE A 480 8.42 6.04 3.30
CA PHE A 480 8.59 6.56 1.96
C PHE A 480 7.37 6.21 1.12
N GLY A 481 6.94 7.13 0.28
CA GLY A 481 5.77 6.98 -0.57
C GLY A 481 6.01 7.65 -1.91
N GLN A 482 5.00 7.63 -2.77
CA GLN A 482 5.01 8.48 -3.95
C GLN A 482 5.19 9.94 -3.50
N GLY A 483 6.12 10.63 -4.14
CA GLY A 483 6.25 12.07 -3.92
C GLY A 483 5.04 12.85 -4.42
N PRO A 484 5.01 14.16 -4.18
CA PRO A 484 3.96 15.00 -4.70
C PRO A 484 4.27 15.45 -6.15
N GLY A 485 3.27 15.40 -7.02
CA GLY A 485 3.35 15.84 -8.42
C GLY A 485 2.85 17.27 -8.61
N GLN A 486 3.25 17.89 -9.71
CA GLN A 486 2.84 19.23 -10.16
C GLN A 486 1.90 19.10 -11.36
N TYR A 487 0.88 19.95 -11.38
CA TYR A 487 -0.06 19.99 -12.47
C TYR A 487 0.51 20.75 -13.67
N HIS A 488 0.35 20.22 -14.86
CA HIS A 488 0.73 20.88 -16.10
C HIS A 488 -0.52 21.06 -16.97
N PRO A 489 -1.05 22.29 -17.08
CA PRO A 489 -2.24 22.54 -17.87
C PRO A 489 -1.96 22.36 -19.37
N LEU A 490 -2.98 21.91 -20.09
CA LEU A 490 -2.97 21.80 -21.54
C LEU A 490 -4.12 22.63 -22.13
N THR A 491 -3.95 23.06 -23.39
CA THR A 491 -5.13 23.40 -24.18
C THR A 491 -5.94 22.11 -24.38
N PRO A 492 -7.24 22.08 -24.01
CA PRO A 492 -7.99 20.84 -24.03
C PRO A 492 -7.96 20.15 -25.39
N SER A 493 -7.78 18.84 -25.43
CA SER A 493 -7.74 18.10 -26.71
C SER A 493 -8.34 16.71 -26.59
N ARG A 494 -8.98 16.25 -27.67
CA ARG A 494 -9.60 14.92 -27.71
C ARG A 494 -8.55 13.86 -27.93
N ILE A 495 -8.45 12.91 -27.01
CA ILE A 495 -7.51 11.78 -27.09
C ILE A 495 -8.19 10.44 -27.42
N TYR A 496 -9.51 10.36 -27.21
CA TYR A 496 -10.32 9.18 -27.50
C TYR A 496 -11.79 9.54 -27.75
N ASP A 497 -12.41 8.85 -28.71
CA ASP A 497 -13.83 8.98 -29.05
C ASP A 497 -14.37 7.66 -29.59
N SER A 498 -15.17 6.97 -28.80
CA SER A 498 -15.70 5.65 -29.18
C SER A 498 -16.62 5.69 -30.42
N ARG A 499 -17.21 6.86 -30.71
CA ARG A 499 -18.12 7.07 -31.85
C ARG A 499 -17.42 6.99 -33.19
N THR A 500 -16.16 7.42 -33.23
CA THR A 500 -15.33 7.43 -34.44
C THR A 500 -14.28 6.31 -34.44
N GLY A 501 -14.08 5.62 -33.31
CA GLY A 501 -13.17 4.47 -33.24
C GLY A 501 -13.32 3.66 -31.95
N GLY A 502 -13.39 2.33 -32.06
CA GLY A 502 -13.48 1.40 -30.92
C GLY A 502 -14.91 1.00 -30.52
N GLY A 503 -15.94 1.72 -30.97
CA GLY A 503 -17.36 1.37 -30.79
C GLY A 503 -17.88 1.54 -29.36
N ALA A 504 -19.20 1.52 -29.16
CA ALA A 504 -19.79 1.72 -27.84
C ALA A 504 -19.32 0.68 -26.79
N LEU A 505 -19.23 1.10 -25.53
CA LEU A 505 -18.92 0.24 -24.39
C LEU A 505 -20.20 -0.42 -23.89
N GLY A 506 -20.26 -1.75 -23.96
CA GLY A 506 -21.40 -2.55 -23.51
C GLY A 506 -21.44 -2.79 -22.01
N THR A 507 -22.44 -3.59 -21.59
CA THR A 507 -22.68 -3.93 -20.18
C THR A 507 -21.52 -4.70 -19.57
N GLY A 508 -21.08 -4.28 -18.38
CA GLY A 508 -19.99 -4.91 -17.65
C GLY A 508 -18.61 -4.77 -18.31
N SER A 509 -18.50 -4.03 -19.41
CA SER A 509 -17.27 -3.98 -20.19
C SER A 509 -16.24 -3.03 -19.56
N VAL A 510 -14.96 -3.41 -19.67
CA VAL A 510 -13.81 -2.58 -19.37
C VAL A 510 -13.08 -2.26 -20.68
N ARG A 511 -12.63 -1.02 -20.84
CA ARG A 511 -11.80 -0.61 -21.97
C ARG A 511 -10.59 0.18 -21.50
N ASN A 512 -9.43 -0.18 -22.02
CA ASN A 512 -8.19 0.55 -21.79
C ASN A 512 -8.04 1.63 -22.87
N ILE A 513 -7.74 2.85 -22.45
CA ILE A 513 -7.61 4.03 -23.30
C ILE A 513 -6.20 4.58 -23.12
N GLN A 514 -5.46 4.74 -24.21
CA GLN A 514 -4.13 5.36 -24.19
C GLN A 514 -4.23 6.83 -23.84
N VAL A 515 -3.45 7.26 -22.84
CA VAL A 515 -3.40 8.67 -22.40
C VAL A 515 -2.04 9.28 -22.68
N THR A 516 -0.95 8.66 -22.21
CA THR A 516 0.39 9.20 -22.46
C THR A 516 0.71 9.19 -23.96
N GLY A 517 1.45 10.20 -24.41
CA GLY A 517 1.80 10.39 -25.82
C GLY A 517 0.64 10.85 -26.72
N ARG A 518 -0.50 11.26 -26.15
CA ARG A 518 -1.65 11.79 -26.89
C ARG A 518 -2.06 13.17 -26.38
N GLY A 519 -2.59 14.01 -27.26
CA GLY A 519 -3.17 15.29 -26.86
C GLY A 519 -2.21 16.21 -26.09
N ASN A 520 -0.91 16.17 -26.44
CA ASN A 520 0.20 16.85 -25.75
C ASN A 520 0.50 16.37 -24.33
N VAL A 521 -0.07 15.25 -23.89
CA VAL A 521 0.42 14.54 -22.70
C VAL A 521 1.75 13.88 -23.05
N PRO A 522 2.82 14.06 -22.23
CA PRO A 522 4.09 13.40 -22.46
C PRO A 522 3.97 11.88 -22.56
N ALA A 523 4.89 11.23 -23.29
CA ALA A 523 4.91 9.77 -23.43
C ALA A 523 5.37 9.05 -22.14
N SER A 524 6.13 9.74 -21.29
CA SER A 524 6.68 9.26 -20.03
C SER A 524 6.68 10.38 -18.97
N GLY A 525 6.98 10.05 -17.71
CA GLY A 525 7.03 11.04 -16.63
C GLY A 525 5.66 11.55 -16.16
N VAL A 526 4.58 10.85 -16.50
CA VAL A 526 3.20 11.20 -16.14
C VAL A 526 2.72 10.30 -14.99
N ALA A 527 2.24 10.90 -13.90
CA ALA A 527 1.65 10.19 -12.77
C ALA A 527 0.13 10.10 -12.89
N ALA A 528 -0.53 11.18 -13.32
CA ALA A 528 -1.97 11.26 -13.48
C ALA A 528 -2.38 12.14 -14.66
N ALA A 529 -3.61 11.98 -15.10
CA ALA A 529 -4.22 12.79 -16.14
C ALA A 529 -5.51 13.42 -15.64
N ILE A 530 -5.74 14.67 -16.08
CA ILE A 530 -6.96 15.43 -15.83
C ILE A 530 -7.76 15.40 -17.12
N ILE A 531 -8.86 14.66 -17.11
CA ILE A 531 -9.62 14.30 -18.30
C ILE A 531 -11.07 14.70 -18.07
N ASN A 532 -11.63 15.49 -18.97
CA ASN A 532 -13.08 15.63 -19.04
C ASN A 532 -13.64 14.41 -19.78
N VAL A 533 -14.28 13.52 -19.01
CA VAL A 533 -14.89 12.30 -19.55
C VAL A 533 -16.34 12.60 -19.87
N THR A 534 -16.76 12.30 -21.10
CA THR A 534 -18.15 12.44 -21.54
C THR A 534 -18.70 11.09 -21.95
N VAL A 535 -19.90 10.75 -21.48
CA VAL A 535 -20.69 9.63 -22.00
C VAL A 535 -21.84 10.13 -22.85
N THR A 536 -22.14 9.46 -23.96
CA THR A 536 -23.21 9.82 -24.90
C THR A 536 -23.81 8.55 -25.53
N ASN A 537 -24.87 8.68 -26.33
CA ASN A 537 -25.60 7.55 -26.93
C ASN A 537 -25.96 6.44 -25.91
N THR A 538 -26.33 6.85 -24.70
CA THR A 538 -26.58 5.95 -23.58
C THR A 538 -27.92 5.24 -23.74
N SER A 539 -27.95 3.92 -23.58
CA SER A 539 -29.17 3.11 -23.79
C SER A 539 -29.87 2.65 -22.51
N ALA A 540 -29.23 2.79 -21.36
CA ALA A 540 -29.79 2.46 -20.05
C ALA A 540 -29.25 3.40 -18.97
N THR A 541 -29.92 3.44 -17.82
CA THR A 541 -29.35 4.01 -16.58
C THR A 541 -28.10 3.22 -16.20
N SER A 542 -26.99 3.90 -15.98
CA SER A 542 -25.70 3.27 -15.68
C SER A 542 -24.75 4.27 -15.01
N TYR A 543 -23.55 3.79 -14.69
CA TYR A 543 -22.44 4.58 -14.21
C TYR A 543 -21.13 4.16 -14.89
N LEU A 544 -20.16 5.08 -14.88
CA LEU A 544 -18.80 4.85 -15.38
C LEU A 544 -17.78 5.01 -14.25
N THR A 545 -16.82 4.09 -14.20
CA THR A 545 -15.64 4.20 -13.33
C THR A 545 -14.39 4.27 -14.19
N ALA A 546 -13.57 5.30 -13.99
CA ALA A 546 -12.25 5.45 -14.57
C ALA A 546 -11.19 5.09 -13.52
N PHE A 547 -10.19 4.29 -13.91
CA PHE A 547 -9.15 3.81 -13.01
C PHE A 547 -7.87 3.49 -13.78
N PRO A 548 -6.71 3.43 -13.11
CA PRO A 548 -5.44 3.15 -13.79
C PRO A 548 -5.46 1.74 -14.40
N THR A 549 -5.03 1.57 -15.65
CA THR A 549 -4.99 0.25 -16.30
C THR A 549 -4.03 -0.70 -15.59
N GLY A 550 -4.46 -1.94 -15.34
CA GLY A 550 -3.67 -2.94 -14.61
C GLY A 550 -3.93 -2.96 -13.10
N TYR A 551 -4.88 -2.14 -12.61
CA TYR A 551 -5.21 -2.02 -11.20
C TYR A 551 -6.64 -2.49 -10.93
N LEU A 552 -6.94 -2.83 -9.67
CA LEU A 552 -8.29 -3.17 -9.25
C LEU A 552 -9.23 -1.97 -9.41
N ARG A 553 -10.39 -2.22 -10.01
CA ARG A 553 -11.42 -1.20 -10.21
C ARG A 553 -11.96 -0.72 -8.85
N PRO A 554 -11.92 0.58 -8.54
CA PRO A 554 -12.55 1.12 -7.34
C PRO A 554 -14.08 0.96 -7.36
N ASN A 555 -14.70 0.95 -6.18
CA ASN A 555 -16.17 0.93 -6.04
C ASN A 555 -16.83 2.31 -6.19
N ALA A 556 -16.08 3.32 -6.66
CA ALA A 556 -16.57 4.67 -6.89
C ALA A 556 -16.97 4.88 -8.37
N SER A 557 -18.05 5.63 -8.61
CA SER A 557 -18.47 6.07 -9.94
C SER A 557 -17.99 7.49 -10.22
N ASN A 558 -17.41 7.74 -11.40
CA ASN A 558 -17.08 9.09 -11.87
C ASN A 558 -18.27 9.77 -12.56
N LEU A 559 -19.11 9.00 -13.27
CA LEU A 559 -20.31 9.51 -13.94
C LEU A 559 -21.51 8.64 -13.61
N ASN A 560 -22.70 9.25 -13.52
CA ASN A 560 -23.98 8.56 -13.41
C ASN A 560 -24.96 9.21 -14.41
N TRP A 561 -25.79 8.39 -15.06
CA TRP A 561 -26.74 8.89 -16.05
C TRP A 561 -28.01 8.03 -16.13
N THR A 562 -29.04 8.61 -16.76
CA THR A 562 -30.22 7.89 -17.24
C THR A 562 -30.15 7.71 -18.76
N ALA A 563 -30.93 6.78 -19.31
CA ALA A 563 -30.92 6.48 -20.75
C ALA A 563 -31.16 7.73 -21.61
N GLY A 564 -30.43 7.83 -22.73
CA GLY A 564 -30.52 8.93 -23.70
C GLY A 564 -29.84 10.23 -23.28
N LYS A 565 -29.20 10.29 -22.11
CA LYS A 565 -28.49 11.48 -21.63
C LYS A 565 -27.01 11.47 -22.04
N THR A 566 -26.54 12.63 -22.48
CA THR A 566 -25.11 12.97 -22.56
C THR A 566 -24.72 13.66 -21.26
N VAL A 567 -23.73 13.14 -20.54
CA VAL A 567 -23.22 13.75 -19.30
C VAL A 567 -21.70 13.77 -19.31
N ALA A 568 -21.12 14.79 -18.69
CA ALA A 568 -19.67 14.92 -18.54
C ALA A 568 -19.32 15.17 -17.07
N ASN A 569 -18.12 14.73 -16.68
CA ASN A 569 -17.50 15.08 -15.41
C ASN A 569 -15.98 15.21 -15.62
N LEU A 570 -15.33 16.14 -14.91
CA LEU A 570 -13.88 16.14 -14.83
C LEU A 570 -13.42 14.94 -13.99
N VAL A 571 -12.41 14.25 -14.47
CA VAL A 571 -11.82 13.09 -13.80
C VAL A 571 -10.33 13.32 -13.67
N GLU A 572 -9.85 13.24 -12.43
CA GLU A 572 -8.43 13.10 -12.14
C GLU A 572 -8.14 11.63 -11.84
N VAL A 573 -7.25 11.03 -12.62
CA VAL A 573 -6.98 9.58 -12.54
C VAL A 573 -5.52 9.30 -12.82
N ALA A 574 -4.91 8.44 -12.00
CA ALA A 574 -3.55 7.98 -12.24
C ALA A 574 -3.45 7.21 -13.57
N VAL A 575 -2.34 7.33 -14.27
CA VAL A 575 -2.08 6.53 -15.47
C VAL A 575 -1.51 5.18 -15.06
N GLY A 576 -2.06 4.10 -15.60
CA GLY A 576 -1.63 2.74 -15.29
C GLY A 576 -0.60 2.19 -16.26
N ASN A 577 -0.59 0.86 -16.42
CA ASN A 577 0.32 0.14 -17.31
C ASN A 577 0.30 0.74 -18.73
N SER A 578 1.50 0.93 -19.28
CA SER A 578 1.72 1.54 -20.60
C SER A 578 1.12 2.96 -20.76
N GLY A 579 0.88 3.67 -19.65
CA GLY A 579 0.31 5.02 -19.67
C GLY A 579 -1.16 5.07 -20.07
N GLN A 580 -1.92 4.01 -19.74
CA GLN A 580 -3.33 3.87 -20.08
C GLN A 580 -4.25 4.07 -18.87
N VAL A 581 -5.48 4.51 -19.13
CA VAL A 581 -6.59 4.55 -18.17
C VAL A 581 -7.66 3.57 -18.61
N SER A 582 -8.17 2.79 -17.67
CA SER A 582 -9.29 1.87 -17.88
C SER A 582 -10.61 2.55 -17.53
N VAL A 583 -11.64 2.31 -18.33
CA VAL A 583 -13.02 2.71 -18.06
C VAL A 583 -13.94 1.51 -18.01
N TYR A 584 -14.82 1.48 -17.03
CA TYR A 584 -15.84 0.45 -16.84
C TYR A 584 -17.23 1.03 -17.03
N ASN A 585 -18.09 0.36 -17.81
CA ASN A 585 -19.52 0.66 -17.92
C ASN A 585 -20.35 -0.43 -17.22
N ALA A 586 -21.23 -0.04 -16.30
CA ALA A 586 -21.99 -0.99 -15.50
C ALA A 586 -23.14 -1.68 -16.26
N ALA A 587 -23.92 -0.92 -17.02
CA ALA A 587 -25.13 -1.39 -17.69
C ALA A 587 -25.40 -0.65 -19.02
N GLY A 588 -26.17 -1.29 -19.89
CA GLY A 588 -26.46 -0.80 -21.23
C GLY A 588 -25.21 -0.59 -22.08
N ASN A 589 -25.40 0.13 -23.18
CA ASN A 589 -24.35 0.63 -24.06
C ASN A 589 -24.20 2.14 -23.91
N ALA A 590 -22.96 2.62 -23.92
CA ALA A 590 -22.61 4.04 -23.93
C ALA A 590 -21.38 4.29 -24.81
N ASP A 591 -21.40 5.39 -25.55
CA ASP A 591 -20.19 5.94 -26.13
C ASP A 591 -19.43 6.77 -25.10
N VAL A 592 -18.10 6.71 -25.12
CA VAL A 592 -17.19 7.39 -24.20
C VAL A 592 -16.21 8.26 -25.00
N VAL A 593 -16.07 9.51 -24.56
CA VAL A 593 -15.18 10.51 -25.14
C VAL A 593 -14.25 11.04 -24.05
N PHE A 594 -12.95 11.10 -24.34
CA PHE A 594 -11.94 11.65 -23.43
C PHE A 594 -11.33 12.90 -24.06
N ASP A 595 -11.54 14.02 -23.40
CA ASP A 595 -10.87 15.28 -23.70
C ASP A 595 -9.90 15.61 -22.55
N VAL A 596 -8.60 15.56 -22.81
CA VAL A 596 -7.57 15.82 -21.78
C VAL A 596 -7.38 17.32 -21.60
N ALA A 597 -7.35 17.79 -20.35
CA ALA A 597 -7.18 19.20 -19.99
C ALA A 597 -5.83 19.49 -19.30
N GLY A 598 -5.16 18.46 -18.82
CA GLY A 598 -3.84 18.57 -18.20
C GLY A 598 -3.33 17.23 -17.70
N TRP A 599 -2.14 17.23 -17.15
CA TRP A 599 -1.50 16.05 -16.56
C TRP A 599 -0.73 16.42 -15.31
N VAL A 600 -0.43 15.44 -14.47
CA VAL A 600 0.43 15.60 -13.30
C VAL A 600 1.71 14.84 -13.55
N ASN A 601 2.86 15.49 -13.37
CA ASN A 601 4.13 14.80 -13.53
C ASN A 601 4.39 13.80 -12.41
N GLN A 602 5.21 12.81 -12.71
CA GLN A 602 5.85 12.03 -11.67
C GLN A 602 6.69 12.97 -10.79
N PRO A 603 6.68 12.76 -9.46
CA PRO A 603 7.40 13.63 -8.54
C PRO A 603 8.88 13.72 -8.89
N THR A 604 9.45 14.92 -8.81
CA THR A 604 10.87 15.17 -9.08
C THR A 604 11.58 15.62 -7.81
N MET A 605 12.89 15.35 -7.73
CA MET A 605 13.73 15.77 -6.58
C MET A 605 13.86 17.29 -6.46
N THR A 606 13.74 18.00 -7.59
CA THR A 606 13.76 19.46 -7.66
C THR A 606 12.48 19.91 -8.36
N PRO A 607 11.35 20.00 -7.64
CA PRO A 607 10.09 20.46 -8.22
C PRO A 607 10.22 21.88 -8.78
N GLY A 608 9.56 22.14 -9.90
CA GLY A 608 9.46 23.48 -10.48
C GLY A 608 8.71 24.46 -9.57
N VAL A 609 8.60 25.70 -9.99
CA VAL A 609 7.73 26.69 -9.34
C VAL A 609 6.32 26.68 -9.93
N ASP A 610 6.15 26.15 -11.14
CA ASP A 610 4.89 25.99 -11.87
C ASP A 610 4.02 24.85 -11.33
N GLY A 611 2.74 24.83 -11.68
CA GLY A 611 1.85 23.71 -11.40
C GLY A 611 1.51 23.46 -9.93
N ARG A 612 1.82 24.42 -9.04
CA ARG A 612 1.49 24.32 -7.61
C ARG A 612 0.12 24.93 -7.36
N TYR A 613 -0.72 24.20 -6.64
CA TYR A 613 -2.10 24.58 -6.38
C TYR A 613 -2.23 25.50 -5.16
N ILE A 614 -2.94 26.62 -5.34
CA ILE A 614 -3.40 27.50 -4.28
C ILE A 614 -4.91 27.39 -4.23
N PRO A 615 -5.48 26.78 -3.16
CA PRO A 615 -6.91 26.69 -3.04
C PRO A 615 -7.51 28.01 -2.55
N LEU A 616 -8.74 28.26 -2.94
CA LEU A 616 -9.50 29.45 -2.55
C LEU A 616 -10.82 29.03 -1.88
N VAL A 617 -11.33 29.89 -1.02
CA VAL A 617 -12.77 29.88 -0.71
C VAL A 617 -13.48 30.22 -2.01
N PRO A 618 -14.42 29.38 -2.50
CA PRO A 618 -14.97 29.56 -3.83
C PRO A 618 -15.62 30.94 -4.03
N ALA A 619 -15.32 31.59 -5.15
CA ALA A 619 -15.81 32.93 -5.47
C ALA A 619 -16.40 33.00 -6.88
N ARG A 620 -17.54 33.69 -7.03
CA ARG A 620 -18.18 33.90 -8.33
C ARG A 620 -17.45 34.98 -9.13
N ILE A 621 -17.04 34.67 -10.36
CA ILE A 621 -16.37 35.61 -11.27
C ILE A 621 -17.18 35.90 -12.54
N LEU A 622 -18.21 35.11 -12.83
CA LEU A 622 -19.14 35.32 -13.93
C LEU A 622 -20.55 34.89 -13.50
N ASP A 623 -21.55 35.72 -13.81
CA ASP A 623 -22.96 35.33 -13.82
C ASP A 623 -23.73 36.19 -14.82
N THR A 624 -24.03 35.58 -15.97
CA THR A 624 -24.72 36.26 -17.08
C THR A 624 -26.14 36.72 -16.74
N ARG A 625 -26.70 36.33 -15.59
CA ARG A 625 -28.05 36.72 -15.15
C ARG A 625 -28.07 38.07 -14.44
N ASP A 626 -26.98 38.45 -13.80
CA ASP A 626 -26.94 39.64 -12.92
C ASP A 626 -25.89 40.68 -13.32
N GLY A 627 -25.04 40.39 -14.31
CA GLY A 627 -24.00 41.31 -14.79
C GLY A 627 -22.61 41.03 -14.21
N THR A 628 -22.48 40.09 -13.27
CA THR A 628 -21.18 39.71 -12.71
C THR A 628 -20.23 39.25 -13.81
N GLY A 629 -19.02 39.79 -13.84
CA GLY A 629 -18.04 39.53 -14.90
C GLY A 629 -18.25 40.34 -16.18
N GLY A 630 -19.17 41.32 -16.17
CA GLY A 630 -19.40 42.25 -17.29
C GLY A 630 -20.39 41.79 -18.35
N PHE A 631 -21.08 40.67 -18.11
CA PHE A 631 -22.07 40.10 -19.03
C PHE A 631 -23.43 39.97 -18.34
N SER A 632 -24.49 40.49 -18.96
CA SER A 632 -25.84 40.57 -18.39
C SER A 632 -26.92 39.98 -19.30
N THR A 633 -26.52 39.21 -20.31
CA THR A 633 -27.41 38.51 -21.24
C THR A 633 -27.01 37.05 -21.40
N PRO A 634 -27.98 36.14 -21.61
CA PRO A 634 -27.68 34.74 -21.94
C PRO A 634 -26.73 34.62 -23.14
N LEU A 635 -25.81 33.65 -23.08
CA LEU A 635 -24.89 33.33 -24.16
C LEU A 635 -25.64 32.64 -25.30
N GLY A 636 -25.71 33.28 -26.46
CA GLY A 636 -26.46 32.83 -27.63
C GLY A 636 -25.76 31.79 -28.50
N PRO A 637 -26.43 31.35 -29.59
CA PRO A 637 -25.92 30.29 -30.46
C PRO A 637 -24.73 30.78 -31.27
N GLY A 638 -23.68 29.97 -31.30
CA GLY A 638 -22.43 30.30 -31.98
C GLY A 638 -21.62 31.41 -31.29
N GLN A 639 -22.04 31.89 -30.13
CA GLN A 639 -21.35 32.98 -29.43
C GLN A 639 -20.24 32.47 -28.50
N THR A 640 -19.22 33.30 -28.35
CA THR A 640 -18.16 33.16 -27.35
C THR A 640 -18.15 34.42 -26.49
N ILE A 641 -18.01 34.25 -25.17
CA ILE A 641 -17.66 35.34 -24.24
C ILE A 641 -16.24 35.13 -23.72
N THR A 642 -15.51 36.22 -23.52
CA THR A 642 -14.16 36.21 -22.94
C THR A 642 -14.25 36.72 -21.51
N VAL A 643 -13.89 35.85 -20.55
CA VAL A 643 -14.02 36.09 -19.12
C VAL A 643 -12.65 36.44 -18.55
N HIS A 644 -12.56 37.58 -17.87
CA HIS A 644 -11.35 37.98 -17.16
C HIS A 644 -11.23 37.23 -15.84
N VAL A 645 -10.12 36.50 -15.65
CA VAL A 645 -9.93 35.64 -14.47
C VAL A 645 -8.83 36.18 -13.56
N SER A 646 -7.70 36.62 -14.12
CA SER A 646 -6.64 37.24 -13.33
C SER A 646 -7.15 38.47 -12.56
N GLY A 647 -6.76 38.60 -11.30
CA GLY A 647 -7.25 39.66 -10.42
C GLY A 647 -8.72 39.52 -9.95
N GLN A 648 -9.45 38.48 -10.38
CA GLN A 648 -10.83 38.22 -9.94
C GLN A 648 -10.90 37.08 -8.94
N GLY A 649 -11.87 37.12 -8.02
CA GLY A 649 -12.14 36.00 -7.12
C GLY A 649 -10.92 35.50 -6.33
N LEU A 650 -9.99 36.41 -5.97
CA LEU A 650 -8.71 36.13 -5.29
C LEU A 650 -7.64 35.41 -6.14
N VAL A 651 -7.85 35.24 -7.44
CA VAL A 651 -6.78 34.87 -8.37
C VAL A 651 -5.85 36.08 -8.55
N PRO A 652 -4.52 35.92 -8.49
CA PRO A 652 -3.60 37.04 -8.63
C PRO A 652 -3.62 37.61 -10.06
N VAL A 653 -3.16 38.85 -10.22
CA VAL A 653 -3.03 39.51 -11.54
C VAL A 653 -1.94 38.84 -12.39
N THR A 654 -0.88 38.35 -11.75
CA THR A 654 0.27 37.67 -12.35
C THR A 654 0.64 36.43 -11.54
N GLY A 655 1.37 35.48 -12.12
CA GLY A 655 1.84 34.30 -11.38
C GLY A 655 0.92 33.09 -11.47
N ALA A 656 -0.20 33.18 -12.22
CA ALA A 656 -1.15 32.09 -12.40
C ALA A 656 -1.17 31.60 -13.86
N GLU A 657 -1.02 30.30 -14.08
CA GLU A 657 -1.07 29.68 -15.42
C GLU A 657 -2.40 28.96 -15.71
N ALA A 658 -3.13 28.55 -14.67
CA ALA A 658 -4.38 27.81 -14.82
C ALA A 658 -5.28 28.01 -13.60
N VAL A 659 -6.57 27.73 -13.78
CA VAL A 659 -7.59 27.82 -12.73
C VAL A 659 -8.48 26.59 -12.68
N ILE A 660 -9.01 26.33 -11.48
CA ILE A 660 -10.11 25.40 -11.25
C ILE A 660 -11.39 26.21 -11.13
N LEU A 661 -12.31 25.99 -12.06
CA LEU A 661 -13.65 26.58 -12.08
C LEU A 661 -14.71 25.52 -11.79
N ASN A 662 -15.82 25.89 -11.16
CA ASN A 662 -17.08 25.19 -11.33
C ASN A 662 -17.94 26.00 -12.32
N LEU A 663 -18.24 25.42 -13.48
CA LEU A 663 -19.00 26.07 -14.53
C LEU A 663 -20.43 25.54 -14.54
N THR A 664 -21.41 26.41 -14.36
CA THR A 664 -22.84 26.05 -14.36
C THR A 664 -23.55 26.62 -15.57
N ALA A 665 -24.23 25.75 -16.32
CA ALA A 665 -25.20 26.13 -17.34
C ALA A 665 -26.61 26.11 -16.73
N THR A 666 -27.39 27.17 -16.93
CA THR A 666 -28.77 27.27 -16.46
C THR A 666 -29.66 28.00 -17.46
N ASP A 667 -30.98 27.83 -17.34
CA ASP A 667 -32.00 28.47 -18.19
C ASP A 667 -31.74 28.27 -19.70
N ALA A 668 -31.21 27.11 -20.06
CA ALA A 668 -30.92 26.77 -21.45
C ALA A 668 -32.21 26.62 -22.25
N THR A 669 -32.22 27.10 -23.51
CA THR A 669 -33.37 26.98 -24.41
C THR A 669 -33.32 25.78 -25.35
N ALA A 670 -32.18 25.10 -25.44
CA ALA A 670 -31.99 23.93 -26.30
C ALA A 670 -30.96 22.95 -25.70
N GLN A 671 -30.88 21.74 -26.27
CA GLN A 671 -29.76 20.85 -26.01
C GLN A 671 -28.48 21.44 -26.61
N SER A 672 -27.45 21.59 -25.78
CA SER A 672 -26.18 22.18 -26.17
C SER A 672 -25.06 21.75 -25.20
N TYR A 673 -23.89 22.35 -25.36
CA TYR A 673 -22.76 22.21 -24.45
C TYR A 673 -21.96 23.51 -24.35
N LEU A 674 -21.21 23.68 -23.27
CA LEU A 674 -20.20 24.74 -23.14
C LEU A 674 -18.81 24.18 -23.42
N THR A 675 -18.01 24.91 -24.20
CA THR A 675 -16.57 24.67 -24.35
C THR A 675 -15.81 25.81 -23.68
N VAL A 676 -14.91 25.48 -22.77
CA VAL A 676 -14.02 26.44 -22.09
C VAL A 676 -12.59 26.23 -22.58
N TYR A 677 -11.90 27.30 -22.95
CA TYR A 677 -10.55 27.21 -23.47
C TYR A 677 -9.76 28.50 -23.22
N PRO A 678 -8.41 28.46 -23.32
CA PRO A 678 -7.59 29.64 -23.08
C PRO A 678 -7.84 30.69 -24.18
N THR A 679 -8.08 31.94 -23.79
CA THR A 679 -8.24 33.04 -24.75
C THR A 679 -7.00 33.16 -25.65
N GLY A 680 -7.21 33.28 -26.96
CA GLY A 680 -6.15 33.32 -27.96
C GLY A 680 -5.71 31.93 -28.47
N ALA A 681 -6.18 30.83 -27.87
CA ALA A 681 -6.01 29.49 -28.42
C ALA A 681 -7.11 29.15 -29.44
N ALA A 682 -6.83 28.16 -30.30
CA ALA A 682 -7.87 27.60 -31.16
C ALA A 682 -8.91 26.86 -30.30
N ARG A 683 -10.19 27.11 -30.56
CA ARG A 683 -11.29 26.46 -29.83
C ARG A 683 -11.20 24.94 -30.01
N PRO A 684 -11.12 24.16 -28.92
CA PRO A 684 -11.06 22.71 -29.00
C PRO A 684 -12.44 22.11 -29.33
N THR A 685 -12.46 20.83 -29.70
CA THR A 685 -13.71 20.06 -29.89
C THR A 685 -14.29 19.53 -28.58
N ALA A 686 -13.63 19.81 -27.45
CA ALA A 686 -14.02 19.37 -26.12
C ALA A 686 -15.33 20.02 -25.65
N SER A 687 -16.14 19.26 -24.92
CA SER A 687 -17.37 19.75 -24.26
C SER A 687 -17.23 19.64 -22.75
N ASN A 688 -17.20 20.76 -22.04
CA ASN A 688 -17.06 20.76 -20.58
C ASN A 688 -18.41 20.51 -19.89
N VAL A 689 -19.48 21.24 -20.25
CA VAL A 689 -20.79 21.10 -19.61
C VAL A 689 -21.80 20.71 -20.67
N ASN A 690 -22.48 19.57 -20.52
CA ASN A 690 -23.51 19.10 -21.45
C ASN A 690 -24.89 19.25 -20.80
N PHE A 691 -25.84 19.86 -21.51
CA PHE A 691 -27.14 20.21 -20.93
C PHE A 691 -28.28 20.13 -21.96
N VAL A 692 -29.50 19.98 -21.45
CA VAL A 692 -30.74 20.11 -22.22
C VAL A 692 -31.54 21.33 -21.76
N ALA A 693 -32.58 21.69 -22.53
CA ALA A 693 -33.44 22.82 -22.20
C ALA A 693 -34.03 22.69 -20.78
N GLY A 694 -34.02 23.79 -20.03
CA GLY A 694 -34.54 23.87 -18.65
C GLY A 694 -33.69 23.17 -17.57
N GLN A 695 -32.52 22.62 -17.92
CA GLN A 695 -31.64 21.96 -16.95
C GLN A 695 -30.64 22.97 -16.35
N THR A 696 -30.43 22.89 -15.04
CA THR A 696 -29.28 23.52 -14.35
C THR A 696 -28.26 22.44 -14.04
N VAL A 697 -27.06 22.53 -14.63
CA VAL A 697 -25.98 21.55 -14.42
C VAL A 697 -24.62 22.21 -14.29
N PRO A 698 -23.83 21.84 -13.27
CA PRO A 698 -22.43 22.19 -13.20
C PRO A 698 -21.53 21.10 -13.76
N ASN A 699 -20.32 21.48 -14.16
CA ASN A 699 -19.18 20.57 -14.19
C ASN A 699 -17.93 21.31 -13.70
N ARG A 700 -17.04 20.59 -13.05
CA ARG A 700 -15.69 21.06 -12.72
C ARG A 700 -14.87 21.25 -14.00
N VAL A 701 -14.10 22.33 -14.06
CA VAL A 701 -13.25 22.65 -15.20
C VAL A 701 -11.85 23.03 -14.70
N ALA A 702 -10.83 22.33 -15.16
CA ALA A 702 -9.45 22.79 -15.08
C ALA A 702 -9.09 23.40 -16.44
N VAL A 703 -8.63 24.65 -16.47
CA VAL A 703 -8.34 25.34 -17.72
C VAL A 703 -7.12 26.25 -17.59
N MET A 704 -6.26 26.22 -18.60
CA MET A 704 -5.14 27.15 -18.74
C MET A 704 -5.64 28.57 -18.97
N LEU A 705 -4.97 29.56 -18.38
CA LEU A 705 -5.22 30.97 -18.66
C LEU A 705 -4.57 31.36 -19.99
N GLY A 706 -5.34 32.04 -20.83
CA GLY A 706 -4.88 32.55 -22.12
C GLY A 706 -4.35 33.97 -22.04
N THR A 707 -4.35 34.66 -23.19
CA THR A 707 -3.88 36.05 -23.30
C THR A 707 -4.60 36.97 -22.30
N GLY A 708 -3.81 37.68 -21.48
CA GLY A 708 -4.32 38.63 -20.48
C GLY A 708 -4.92 37.96 -19.23
N GLY A 709 -4.68 36.68 -18.99
CA GLY A 709 -5.24 35.95 -17.84
C GLY A 709 -6.73 35.65 -17.99
N GLN A 710 -7.16 35.34 -19.22
CA GLN A 710 -8.56 35.20 -19.61
C GLN A 710 -8.88 33.80 -20.12
N VAL A 711 -10.17 33.44 -20.09
CA VAL A 711 -10.71 32.21 -20.69
C VAL A 711 -11.89 32.55 -21.59
N ASP A 712 -12.04 31.79 -22.66
CA ASP A 712 -13.17 31.90 -23.59
C ASP A 712 -14.19 30.79 -23.30
N ILE A 713 -15.48 31.15 -23.31
CA ILE A 713 -16.61 30.23 -23.12
C ILE A 713 -17.50 30.29 -24.35
N TYR A 714 -17.66 29.17 -25.04
CA TYR A 714 -18.42 29.05 -26.27
C TYR A 714 -19.70 28.23 -26.09
N ASN A 715 -20.79 28.68 -26.73
CA ASN A 715 -22.05 27.94 -26.85
C ASN A 715 -22.45 27.77 -28.33
N PRO A 716 -22.65 26.54 -28.84
CA PRO A 716 -23.02 26.32 -30.24
C PRO A 716 -24.51 26.47 -30.55
N VAL A 717 -25.41 26.12 -29.62
CA VAL A 717 -26.85 25.99 -29.89
C VAL A 717 -27.69 26.62 -28.79
N GLY A 718 -28.80 27.25 -29.17
CA GLY A 718 -29.72 27.90 -28.23
C GLY A 718 -29.07 29.05 -27.44
N THR A 719 -29.74 29.48 -26.40
CA THR A 719 -29.26 30.46 -25.42
C THR A 719 -29.11 29.79 -24.07
N VAL A 720 -28.12 30.21 -23.27
CA VAL A 720 -27.87 29.67 -21.94
C VAL A 720 -27.30 30.72 -21.01
N ASN A 721 -27.73 30.73 -19.76
CA ASN A 721 -27.06 31.50 -18.71
C ASN A 721 -25.86 30.71 -18.18
N VAL A 722 -24.72 31.38 -18.09
CA VAL A 722 -23.45 30.82 -17.63
C VAL A 722 -23.05 31.46 -16.31
N ILE A 723 -22.66 30.62 -15.35
CA ILE A 723 -22.10 31.02 -14.06
C ILE A 723 -20.73 30.35 -13.93
N ALA A 724 -19.70 31.10 -13.58
CA ALA A 724 -18.37 30.56 -13.28
C ALA A 724 -17.94 30.96 -11.87
N ASP A 725 -17.70 29.94 -11.05
CA ASP A 725 -17.15 30.08 -9.70
C ASP A 725 -15.70 29.57 -9.71
N VAL A 726 -14.73 30.34 -9.20
CA VAL A 726 -13.33 29.92 -9.08
C VAL A 726 -13.08 29.30 -7.71
N ASN A 727 -12.39 28.15 -7.67
CA ASN A 727 -12.09 27.40 -6.45
C ASN A 727 -10.59 27.36 -6.12
N GLY A 728 -9.73 27.75 -7.06
CA GLY A 728 -8.29 27.76 -6.89
C GLY A 728 -7.55 27.99 -8.20
N TRP A 729 -6.23 28.16 -8.10
CA TRP A 729 -5.36 28.43 -9.25
C TRP A 729 -4.02 27.71 -9.11
N PHE A 730 -3.32 27.57 -10.23
CA PHE A 730 -1.99 26.95 -10.31
C PHE A 730 -0.94 28.00 -10.66
N THR A 731 0.21 27.94 -10.00
CA THR A 731 1.34 28.83 -10.23
C THR A 731 1.92 28.67 -11.63
N ASP A 732 2.33 29.77 -12.25
CA ASP A 732 3.12 29.75 -13.49
C ASP A 732 4.64 29.60 -13.19
N THR A 733 5.48 29.82 -14.20
CA THR A 733 6.94 29.72 -14.09
C THR A 733 7.61 30.92 -13.39
N THR A 734 6.84 31.87 -12.85
CA THR A 734 7.37 33.03 -12.13
C THR A 734 8.15 32.57 -10.89
N PRO A 735 9.42 32.98 -10.72
CA PRO A 735 10.22 32.61 -9.55
C PRO A 735 9.57 33.02 -8.23
N GLY A 736 9.68 32.13 -7.22
CA GLY A 736 9.13 32.39 -5.89
C GLY A 736 7.65 32.03 -5.72
N GLY A 737 7.00 31.46 -6.74
CA GLY A 737 5.66 30.87 -6.60
C GLY A 737 5.62 29.84 -5.48
N THR A 738 4.69 30.01 -4.53
CA THR A 738 4.45 29.07 -3.43
C THR A 738 3.04 28.49 -3.55
N GLY A 739 2.90 27.20 -3.25
CA GLY A 739 1.65 26.47 -3.37
C GLY A 739 1.83 25.00 -3.02
N SER A 740 0.75 24.22 -3.13
CA SER A 740 0.74 22.80 -2.80
C SER A 740 0.91 21.94 -4.05
N SER A 741 1.71 20.89 -3.97
CA SER A 741 1.77 19.85 -5.00
C SER A 741 0.73 18.75 -4.69
N LEU A 742 0.31 18.00 -5.69
CA LEU A 742 -0.65 16.91 -5.55
C LEU A 742 0.02 15.67 -4.96
N THR A 743 -0.42 15.22 -3.80
CA THR A 743 -0.08 13.90 -3.28
C THR A 743 -1.15 12.90 -3.70
N PRO A 744 -0.83 11.89 -4.53
CA PRO A 744 -1.80 10.89 -4.94
C PRO A 744 -2.19 9.98 -3.79
N VAL A 745 -3.49 9.66 -3.67
CA VAL A 745 -4.02 8.71 -2.69
C VAL A 745 -4.87 7.65 -3.39
N ALA A 746 -4.96 6.46 -2.80
CA ALA A 746 -5.92 5.46 -3.25
C ALA A 746 -7.36 5.98 -3.00
N PRO A 747 -8.26 5.94 -4.00
CA PRO A 747 -9.63 6.43 -3.82
C PRO A 747 -10.34 5.70 -2.67
N THR A 748 -10.66 6.45 -1.61
CA THR A 748 -11.31 5.92 -0.41
C THR A 748 -12.62 6.65 -0.13
N ARG A 749 -13.67 5.90 0.21
CA ARG A 749 -14.96 6.48 0.61
C ARG A 749 -14.87 6.95 2.06
N ILE A 750 -14.79 8.26 2.26
CA ILE A 750 -14.69 8.87 3.60
C ILE A 750 -16.06 9.28 4.18
N LEU A 751 -17.09 9.37 3.33
CA LEU A 751 -18.46 9.73 3.73
C LEU A 751 -19.48 8.91 2.92
N ASP A 752 -20.49 8.38 3.60
CA ASP A 752 -21.71 7.85 3.00
C ASP A 752 -22.88 7.91 3.98
N THR A 753 -23.75 8.89 3.77
CA THR A 753 -24.90 9.16 4.64
C THR A 753 -25.94 8.06 4.65
N ARG A 754 -25.87 7.09 3.72
CA ARG A 754 -26.78 5.94 3.67
C ARG A 754 -26.35 4.81 4.59
N THR A 755 -25.05 4.69 4.84
CA THR A 755 -24.46 3.56 5.58
C THR A 755 -23.83 3.98 6.91
N GLY A 756 -23.73 5.28 7.20
CA GLY A 756 -23.08 5.77 8.42
C GLY A 756 -21.58 6.05 8.29
N THR A 757 -20.99 5.80 7.12
CA THR A 757 -19.57 6.04 6.88
C THR A 757 -19.27 7.53 7.06
N GLY A 758 -18.25 7.86 7.85
CA GLY A 758 -17.90 9.24 8.18
C GLY A 758 -18.72 9.84 9.34
N GLY A 759 -19.47 9.02 10.08
CA GLY A 759 -20.20 9.45 11.29
C GLY A 759 -21.60 10.02 11.05
N PHE A 760 -22.06 10.05 9.79
CA PHE A 760 -23.39 10.55 9.41
C PHE A 760 -24.22 9.45 8.78
N ASN A 761 -25.44 9.24 9.27
CA ASN A 761 -26.38 8.21 8.79
C ASN A 761 -27.76 8.76 8.44
N THR A 762 -27.87 10.08 8.23
CA THR A 762 -29.10 10.77 7.83
C THR A 762 -28.88 11.59 6.57
N ALA A 763 -29.93 11.74 5.77
CA ALA A 763 -29.91 12.60 4.58
C ALA A 763 -29.73 14.07 4.99
N VAL A 764 -28.91 14.80 4.23
CA VAL A 764 -28.71 16.24 4.43
C VAL A 764 -29.98 16.98 3.99
N GLY A 765 -30.67 17.59 4.94
CA GLY A 765 -31.92 18.31 4.72
C GLY A 765 -31.73 19.74 4.17
N PRO A 766 -32.84 20.44 3.85
CA PRO A 766 -32.79 21.82 3.38
C PRO A 766 -32.06 22.74 4.37
N ASN A 767 -31.17 23.57 3.85
CA ASN A 767 -30.33 24.50 4.64
C ASN A 767 -29.45 23.86 5.72
N GLN A 768 -29.26 22.54 5.69
CA GLN A 768 -28.34 21.86 6.60
C GLN A 768 -26.93 21.81 6.01
N SER A 769 -25.95 21.75 6.90
CA SER A 769 -24.55 21.50 6.59
C SER A 769 -24.02 20.41 7.52
N ILE A 770 -23.09 19.61 7.01
CA ILE A 770 -22.35 18.62 7.80
C ILE A 770 -20.86 18.93 7.68
N ALA A 771 -20.13 18.87 8.80
CA ALA A 771 -18.69 19.00 8.82
C ALA A 771 -18.07 17.61 8.64
N VAL A 772 -17.34 17.42 7.54
CA VAL A 772 -16.76 16.11 7.19
C VAL A 772 -15.28 16.12 7.51
N GLN A 773 -14.84 15.24 8.40
CA GLN A 773 -13.41 15.07 8.68
C GLN A 773 -12.72 14.47 7.44
N VAL A 774 -11.86 15.28 6.80
CA VAL A 774 -11.10 14.85 5.61
C VAL A 774 -9.63 14.58 5.94
N ALA A 775 -8.99 15.43 6.76
CA ALA A 775 -7.59 15.25 7.14
C ALA A 775 -7.43 14.05 8.07
N GLY A 776 -6.41 13.22 7.84
CA GLY A 776 -6.17 11.99 8.60
C GLY A 776 -7.10 10.82 8.25
N VAL A 777 -7.96 10.96 7.22
CA VAL A 777 -8.91 9.93 6.81
C VAL A 777 -8.64 9.55 5.35
N GLY A 778 -8.78 8.27 5.01
CA GLY A 778 -8.73 7.79 3.62
C GLY A 778 -7.40 8.06 2.90
N GLY A 779 -6.29 8.11 3.63
CA GLY A 779 -4.94 8.36 3.10
C GLY A 779 -4.55 9.83 3.01
N VAL A 780 -5.46 10.76 3.33
CA VAL A 780 -5.15 12.20 3.43
C VAL A 780 -4.32 12.45 4.69
N PRO A 781 -3.20 13.20 4.63
CA PRO A 781 -2.42 13.54 5.83
C PRO A 781 -3.25 14.26 6.89
N SER A 782 -2.91 14.10 8.17
CA SER A 782 -3.57 14.85 9.25
C SER A 782 -3.14 16.32 9.24
N MET A 783 -3.91 17.19 9.88
CA MET A 783 -3.54 18.61 10.05
C MET A 783 -2.28 18.80 10.91
N GLY A 784 -1.88 17.79 11.70
CA GLY A 784 -0.65 17.78 12.48
C GLY A 784 0.58 17.23 11.74
N ALA A 785 0.45 16.80 10.48
CA ALA A 785 1.57 16.30 9.70
C ALA A 785 2.59 17.41 9.39
N THR A 786 3.86 17.04 9.15
CA THR A 786 4.94 17.97 8.76
C THR A 786 4.56 18.83 7.54
N VAL A 787 3.79 18.25 6.61
CA VAL A 787 3.18 18.95 5.49
C VAL A 787 1.66 18.70 5.54
N PRO A 788 0.88 19.58 6.20
CA PRO A 788 -0.55 19.38 6.34
C PRO A 788 -1.27 19.63 5.00
N PRO A 789 -2.39 18.92 4.73
CA PRO A 789 -3.13 19.10 3.50
C PRO A 789 -3.73 20.51 3.44
N LYS A 790 -3.62 21.17 2.28
CA LYS A 790 -4.25 22.48 2.05
C LYS A 790 -5.57 22.38 1.31
N ALA A 791 -5.73 21.34 0.50
CA ALA A 791 -6.92 21.05 -0.27
C ALA A 791 -7.07 19.55 -0.47
N VAL A 792 -8.29 19.12 -0.83
CA VAL A 792 -8.59 17.75 -1.22
C VAL A 792 -9.34 17.74 -2.55
N VAL A 793 -9.06 16.74 -3.37
CA VAL A 793 -9.82 16.39 -4.57
C VAL A 793 -10.79 15.28 -4.19
N LEU A 794 -12.09 15.53 -4.37
CA LEU A 794 -13.17 14.62 -3.98
C LEU A 794 -14.09 14.37 -5.18
N ASN A 795 -14.66 13.18 -5.27
CA ASN A 795 -15.83 12.94 -6.10
C ASN A 795 -17.06 12.91 -5.19
N VAL A 796 -17.88 13.96 -5.25
CA VAL A 796 -19.07 14.10 -4.42
C VAL A 796 -20.29 13.68 -5.22
N THR A 797 -21.13 12.81 -4.66
CA THR A 797 -22.33 12.30 -5.34
C THR A 797 -23.57 12.57 -4.51
N VAL A 798 -24.53 13.30 -5.09
CA VAL A 798 -25.89 13.39 -4.56
C VAL A 798 -26.68 12.23 -5.12
N THR A 799 -27.34 11.46 -4.25
CA THR A 799 -28.14 10.29 -4.63
C THR A 799 -29.51 10.35 -3.97
N THR A 800 -30.53 9.87 -4.69
CA THR A 800 -31.94 9.89 -4.27
C THR A 800 -32.46 11.27 -3.77
N PRO A 801 -32.13 12.41 -4.42
CA PRO A 801 -32.66 13.71 -4.00
C PRO A 801 -34.19 13.73 -4.17
N THR A 802 -34.90 14.37 -3.24
CA THR A 802 -36.39 14.43 -3.29
C THR A 802 -36.92 15.56 -4.16
N ILE A 803 -36.19 16.67 -4.23
CA ILE A 803 -36.52 17.87 -5.02
C ILE A 803 -35.27 18.42 -5.71
N GLY A 804 -35.47 19.31 -6.68
CA GLY A 804 -34.36 20.04 -7.28
C GLY A 804 -33.70 20.99 -6.28
N SER A 805 -32.37 20.99 -6.23
CA SER A 805 -31.58 21.83 -5.32
C SER A 805 -30.11 21.87 -5.78
N TYR A 806 -29.25 22.41 -4.92
CA TYR A 806 -27.81 22.45 -5.12
C TYR A 806 -27.07 22.05 -3.85
N LEU A 807 -25.80 21.68 -4.00
CA LEU A 807 -24.88 21.41 -2.89
C LEU A 807 -23.63 22.26 -3.08
N THR A 808 -23.19 22.87 -2.00
CA THR A 808 -21.93 23.62 -1.91
C THR A 808 -20.99 22.86 -0.99
N VAL A 809 -19.71 22.78 -1.33
CA VAL A 809 -18.65 22.21 -0.51
C VAL A 809 -17.64 23.32 -0.24
N TRP A 810 -17.35 23.58 1.03
CA TRP A 810 -16.46 24.67 1.42
C TRP A 810 -15.66 24.29 2.67
N PRO A 811 -14.60 25.05 2.99
CA PRO A 811 -13.77 24.78 4.17
C PRO A 811 -14.56 25.00 5.45
N ASP A 812 -14.48 24.05 6.38
CA ASP A 812 -15.13 24.21 7.69
C ASP A 812 -14.58 25.43 8.45
N GLY A 813 -15.43 26.03 9.28
CA GLY A 813 -15.13 27.28 9.98
C GLY A 813 -15.21 28.55 9.11
N VAL A 814 -15.43 28.43 7.80
CA VAL A 814 -15.65 29.56 6.89
C VAL A 814 -17.15 29.74 6.61
N GLY A 815 -17.58 31.00 6.47
CA GLY A 815 -18.96 31.30 6.06
C GLY A 815 -19.29 30.69 4.70
N ARG A 816 -20.48 30.06 4.59
CA ARG A 816 -20.93 29.39 3.35
C ARG A 816 -20.88 30.37 2.16
N PRO A 817 -20.13 30.05 1.08
CA PRO A 817 -20.08 30.90 -0.10
C PRO A 817 -21.41 30.86 -0.87
N THR A 818 -21.59 31.80 -1.80
CA THR A 818 -22.78 31.89 -2.68
C THR A 818 -22.68 30.99 -3.92
N THR A 819 -21.62 30.19 -4.01
CA THR A 819 -21.32 29.27 -5.10
C THR A 819 -22.05 27.94 -4.92
N SER A 820 -22.09 27.14 -5.98
CA SER A 820 -22.57 25.75 -5.93
C SER A 820 -21.50 24.83 -6.52
N ASP A 821 -21.44 23.58 -6.07
CA ASP A 821 -20.60 22.53 -6.67
C ASP A 821 -21.46 21.52 -7.44
N LEU A 822 -22.63 21.16 -6.93
CA LEU A 822 -23.60 20.32 -7.64
C LEU A 822 -24.94 21.04 -7.77
N ASN A 823 -25.60 20.88 -8.91
CA ASN A 823 -27.02 21.23 -9.09
C ASN A 823 -27.74 19.97 -9.59
N PHE A 824 -28.87 19.65 -8.99
CA PHE A 824 -29.58 18.39 -9.21
C PHE A 824 -31.09 18.57 -9.24
N MET A 825 -31.77 17.61 -9.85
CA MET A 825 -33.23 17.48 -9.84
C MET A 825 -33.65 16.29 -8.97
N GLY A 826 -34.89 16.28 -8.51
CA GLY A 826 -35.46 15.15 -7.78
C GLY A 826 -35.31 13.83 -8.56
N GLY A 827 -34.91 12.77 -7.86
CA GLY A 827 -34.68 11.42 -8.40
C GLY A 827 -33.38 11.22 -9.18
N LEU A 828 -32.58 12.27 -9.42
CA LEU A 828 -31.35 12.16 -10.20
C LEU A 828 -30.12 11.93 -9.31
N THR A 829 -29.41 10.82 -9.51
CA THR A 829 -28.07 10.64 -8.94
C THR A 829 -27.06 11.37 -9.80
N ILE A 830 -26.33 12.34 -9.24
CA ILE A 830 -25.34 13.14 -9.97
C ILE A 830 -24.02 13.25 -9.17
N PRO A 831 -22.88 12.91 -9.79
CA PRO A 831 -21.56 13.21 -9.26
C PRO A 831 -20.99 14.52 -9.84
N ASN A 832 -20.09 15.16 -9.11
CA ASN A 832 -19.16 16.15 -9.66
C ASN A 832 -17.79 16.02 -8.95
N LEU A 833 -16.71 16.32 -9.67
CA LEU A 833 -15.41 16.50 -9.05
C LEU A 833 -15.39 17.82 -8.27
N VAL A 834 -14.93 17.76 -7.03
CA VAL A 834 -14.80 18.91 -6.13
C VAL A 834 -13.35 19.05 -5.75
N VAL A 835 -12.81 20.26 -5.88
CA VAL A 835 -11.51 20.63 -5.30
C VAL A 835 -11.79 21.71 -4.27
N VAL A 836 -11.52 21.42 -3.01
CA VAL A 836 -11.89 22.29 -1.89
C VAL A 836 -10.73 22.44 -0.92
N GLN A 837 -10.54 23.67 -0.41
CA GLN A 837 -9.62 23.93 0.69
C GLN A 837 -10.04 23.14 1.94
N VAL A 838 -9.07 22.62 2.68
CA VAL A 838 -9.33 21.98 3.98
C VAL A 838 -9.48 23.06 5.05
N GLY A 839 -10.53 22.96 5.87
CA GLY A 839 -10.77 23.84 7.02
C GLY A 839 -9.69 23.70 8.09
N ALA A 840 -9.58 24.70 8.96
CA ALA A 840 -8.56 24.75 10.02
C ALA A 840 -8.79 23.69 11.12
#